data_AF-A2EYR1-F1
#
_entry.id   AF-A2EYR1-F1
#
_cell.length_a   1.000
_cell.length_b   1.000
_cell.length_c   1.000
_cell.angle_alpha   90.00
_cell.angle_beta   90.00
_cell.angle_gamma   90.00
#
_symmetry.space_group_name_H-M   'P 1'
#
loop_
_entity.id
_entity.type
_entity.pdbx_description
1 polymer ?
#
loop_
_entity_poly.entity_id
_entity_poly.type
_entity_poly.pdbx_seq_one_letter_code
_entity_poly.pdbx_strand_id
1 'polypeptide(L)'
;MSDAELSECSYLTEMEDPTITAKDNQIRDLTFEKQRLEDLVKNLQSSLENVKTQLKDTISAVNSSQSVANEIQKLKKENGDLSARKEQLEKQVEILTNTSNDDSKKYSQEITSLTNQRDEAIANLEKSEERIAKLRKDRQELRSQVEEKDELLQAITEDYQKCKNQKKKLTQKLAAATEQISQLEQHKETIEFENQKLSNDRTTINSEIESLRLKIETAKSFNNDIEGSLKPLQDELQQKEDLITALEEQIDSQREELQEFSEERQKILEILQIMQKSLLEAESSFEQLQAENAQLKSRIRLGAKPAAKPFATQQEFEHLTLPYVGDLKARAQNILQLPQYTPFQRIQLIFNESAKAIQSLNEQVVIANKKAEASQKAFDNFTADQIIYSEICDALIEDLKKLAINQELINNCPLSEGNNQFLDFLNDKIEEMTQTIQREAIKDPKYVSSDFFFANDVKQREAAIKKLLHPEDSTLTLFSGQFLTNVFLQNQLAAVTAPLQLIENMTKSGALKGTQLSDVPHLIETLNVRVNHTTKMNKKLTNQLKKSQTHEMKLAQSENEKKTKISELTLQIDNLQNEIGILNVKLQVANNELLIKKNECGSLDQFAKEIRAGVEEKANDQKERTAKLEAALAQKTKECNELTLLLQDLKKSVDENTNTTIKRLMKNEENYLNQIEALNNQVEEYEEELQRRKKNAKNSMKTLKEQYDQSLKEMSQHYEEGKKNLEDTIASLREKADNAREMSKKLVENMSEVEKRNVQLTKENTELGQSLKALKTEQNNFKNAINKEKQQNKAQLAAQLMAVESKAQQQITEERRQAQKKVQELLSVAYDSIGVFYGADESEYDIEAYQQSIKSAREDLDKLRYFQSESTKPVQKQ
;
A
#
# COMPACT_ATOMS: atom_id res chain seq x y z
N MET A 1 147.04 16.84 33.63
CA MET A 1 146.10 15.71 33.78
C MET A 1 145.30 15.62 32.49
N SER A 2 145.50 14.63 31.61
CA SER A 2 146.46 13.51 31.68
C SER A 2 146.79 12.97 30.28
N ASP A 3 148.04 12.92 29.81
CA ASP A 3 149.15 13.90 29.67
C ASP A 3 150.16 13.27 28.67
N ALA A 4 151.22 13.99 28.22
CA ALA A 4 152.39 13.47 27.45
C ALA A 4 152.13 12.96 25.99
N GLU A 5 153.07 12.96 25.03
CA GLU A 5 154.49 13.40 24.97
C GLU A 5 154.96 13.62 23.50
N LEU A 6 156.05 14.39 23.32
CA LEU A 6 157.21 14.33 22.36
C LEU A 6 157.07 13.66 20.96
N SER A 7 157.84 14.02 19.91
CA SER A 7 159.29 14.30 19.89
C SER A 7 159.79 15.13 18.67
N GLU A 8 161.10 15.34 18.58
CA GLU A 8 161.79 16.41 17.82
C GLU A 8 162.40 16.02 16.45
N CYS A 9 163.19 16.93 15.87
CA CYS A 9 163.75 16.89 14.51
C CYS A 9 165.22 16.40 14.42
N SER A 10 165.74 16.34 13.18
CA SER A 10 167.14 16.60 12.76
C SER A 10 167.96 15.43 12.19
N TYR A 11 169.15 15.75 11.65
CA TYR A 11 169.88 15.06 10.56
C TYR A 11 171.25 14.44 10.96
N LEU A 12 171.60 13.30 10.34
CA LEU A 12 172.86 12.91 9.62
C LEU A 12 174.19 13.68 9.93
N THR A 13 175.43 13.11 10.00
CA THR A 13 175.99 11.73 9.80
C THR A 13 177.45 11.58 10.32
N GLU A 14 177.85 10.35 10.72
CA GLU A 14 179.11 9.57 10.48
C GLU A 14 180.60 10.09 10.49
N MET A 15 181.48 9.22 11.09
CA MET A 15 182.85 8.73 10.67
C MET A 15 184.22 9.46 10.91
N GLU A 16 184.99 8.92 11.87
CA GLU A 16 186.44 8.44 11.88
C GLU A 16 187.68 9.27 11.39
N ASP A 17 188.93 8.75 11.62
CA ASP A 17 190.27 9.42 11.53
C ASP A 17 191.18 8.89 10.35
N PRO A 18 192.38 8.21 10.41
CA PRO A 18 193.37 7.88 11.47
C PRO A 18 194.90 8.09 11.14
N THR A 19 195.65 8.85 11.98
CA THR A 19 197.14 8.68 12.29
C THR A 19 198.21 8.92 11.16
N ILE A 20 199.57 8.94 11.30
CA ILE A 20 200.66 9.27 12.29
C ILE A 20 202.04 9.32 11.53
N THR A 21 203.08 10.12 11.92
CA THR A 21 204.56 9.78 11.95
C THR A 21 205.55 10.97 12.15
N ALA A 22 206.66 10.74 12.85
CA ALA A 22 208.02 11.31 12.63
C ALA A 22 209.08 10.55 13.47
N LYS A 23 210.39 10.63 13.15
CA LYS A 23 211.48 9.98 13.91
C LYS A 23 212.80 10.78 13.89
N ASP A 24 213.73 10.45 14.79
CA ASP A 24 214.96 11.19 15.10
C ASP A 24 215.99 11.28 13.97
N ASN A 25 216.79 12.36 13.98
CA ASN A 25 218.25 12.31 14.23
C ASN A 25 218.89 13.70 14.16
N GLN A 26 219.99 13.93 14.89
CA GLN A 26 220.84 15.11 14.66
C GLN A 26 222.28 14.99 15.21
N ILE A 27 223.13 15.90 14.70
CA ILE A 27 224.26 16.56 15.38
C ILE A 27 225.66 15.89 15.34
N ARG A 28 226.63 16.75 14.94
CA ARG A 28 228.10 16.77 15.17
C ARG A 28 229.08 16.01 14.23
N ASP A 29 230.32 16.50 14.05
CA ASP A 29 231.01 17.60 14.80
C ASP A 29 231.80 18.66 14.01
N LEU A 30 231.87 19.84 14.63
CA LEU A 30 232.92 20.87 14.63
C LEU A 30 233.40 21.67 13.38
N THR A 31 232.90 21.46 12.15
CA THR A 31 233.14 22.46 11.05
C THR A 31 231.88 23.19 10.56
N PHE A 32 230.68 22.65 10.84
CA PHE A 32 229.40 23.28 10.50
C PHE A 32 229.02 24.50 11.38
N GLU A 33 229.77 24.74 12.46
CA GLU A 33 229.37 25.66 13.54
C GLU A 33 229.27 27.13 13.11
N LYS A 34 229.94 27.54 12.02
CA LYS A 34 229.86 28.91 11.50
C LYS A 34 228.57 29.18 10.73
N GLN A 35 228.15 28.25 9.86
CA GLN A 35 226.94 28.39 9.04
C GLN A 35 225.67 28.30 9.91
N ARG A 36 225.75 27.50 10.98
CA ARG A 36 224.75 27.36 12.04
C ARG A 36 224.37 28.67 12.75
N LEU A 37 225.19 29.73 12.70
CA LEU A 37 224.87 31.04 13.28
C LEU A 37 224.05 31.93 12.33
N GLU A 38 224.28 31.86 11.01
CA GLU A 38 223.50 32.63 10.02
C GLU A 38 222.09 32.05 9.87
N ASP A 39 221.96 30.72 9.86
CA ASP A 39 220.66 30.04 9.88
C ASP A 39 219.90 30.23 11.20
N LEU A 40 220.57 30.52 12.32
CA LEU A 40 219.90 30.83 13.58
C LEU A 40 219.19 32.20 13.53
N VAL A 41 219.83 33.22 12.94
CA VAL A 41 219.21 34.54 12.72
C VAL A 41 218.01 34.42 11.78
N LYS A 42 218.14 33.61 10.72
CA LYS A 42 217.09 33.37 9.73
C LYS A 42 215.89 32.63 10.32
N ASN A 43 216.12 31.63 11.18
CA ASN A 43 215.06 30.92 11.89
C ASN A 43 214.38 31.78 12.96
N LEU A 44 215.11 32.68 13.65
CA LEU A 44 214.50 33.63 14.58
C LEU A 44 213.58 34.64 13.87
N GLN A 45 213.94 35.12 12.67
CA GLN A 45 213.04 35.95 11.87
C GLN A 45 211.80 35.19 11.39
N SER A 46 211.96 33.94 10.94
CA SER A 46 210.85 33.05 10.56
C SER A 46 209.88 32.80 11.72
N SER A 47 210.41 32.49 12.91
CA SER A 47 209.61 32.24 14.11
C SER A 47 208.82 33.48 14.55
N LEU A 48 209.41 34.68 14.44
CA LEU A 48 208.76 35.93 14.83
C LEU A 48 207.53 36.26 13.96
N GLU A 49 207.59 36.06 12.64
CA GLU A 49 206.43 36.28 11.75
C GLU A 49 205.35 35.20 11.89
N ASN A 50 205.71 33.95 12.22
CA ASN A 50 204.72 32.92 12.54
C ASN A 50 203.89 33.29 13.80
N VAL A 51 204.53 33.78 14.86
CA VAL A 51 203.82 34.26 16.07
C VAL A 51 202.95 35.49 15.76
N LYS A 52 203.45 36.42 14.95
CA LYS A 52 202.71 37.62 14.51
C LYS A 52 201.49 37.27 13.66
N THR A 53 201.56 36.21 12.86
CA THR A 53 200.45 35.70 12.06
C THR A 53 199.39 35.04 12.96
N GLN A 54 199.80 34.15 13.88
CA GLN A 54 198.88 33.52 14.84
C GLN A 54 198.15 34.54 15.75
N LEU A 55 198.81 35.65 16.11
CA LEU A 55 198.17 36.74 16.85
C LEU A 55 197.14 37.52 16.00
N LYS A 56 197.35 37.62 14.69
CA LYS A 56 196.43 38.28 13.75
C LYS A 56 195.15 37.46 13.53
N ASP A 57 195.28 36.13 13.47
CA ASP A 57 194.14 35.24 13.28
C ASP A 57 193.28 35.13 14.55
N THR A 58 193.90 35.12 15.73
CA THR A 58 193.16 35.16 17.01
C THR A 58 192.42 36.48 17.23
N ILE A 59 193.01 37.64 16.86
CA ILE A 59 192.29 38.93 16.87
C ILE A 59 191.13 38.94 15.85
N SER A 60 191.28 38.25 14.72
CA SER A 60 190.21 38.13 13.71
C SER A 60 189.03 37.29 14.22
N ALA A 61 189.28 36.24 15.01
CA ALA A 61 188.24 35.40 15.60
C ALA A 61 187.32 36.17 16.59
N VAL A 62 187.86 37.09 17.39
CA VAL A 62 187.09 37.86 18.40
C VAL A 62 186.02 38.74 17.77
N ASN A 63 186.26 39.29 16.57
CA ASN A 63 185.30 40.18 15.88
C ASN A 63 184.02 39.48 15.40
N SER A 64 183.94 38.15 15.44
CA SER A 64 182.73 37.39 15.08
C SER A 64 181.59 37.49 16.11
N SER A 65 181.90 37.86 17.37
CA SER A 65 180.95 37.88 18.48
C SER A 65 179.73 38.79 18.26
N GLN A 66 179.89 39.88 17.49
CA GLN A 66 178.85 40.87 17.24
C GLN A 66 177.62 40.32 16.48
N SER A 67 177.77 39.22 15.73
CA SER A 67 176.69 38.68 14.89
C SER A 67 175.58 37.99 15.72
N VAL A 68 175.97 37.20 16.71
CA VAL A 68 175.05 36.32 17.48
C VAL A 68 174.04 37.12 18.32
N ALA A 69 174.44 38.30 18.81
CA ALA A 69 173.57 39.16 19.61
C ALA A 69 172.33 39.66 18.85
N ASN A 70 172.45 39.89 17.53
CA ASN A 70 171.35 40.40 16.70
C ASN A 70 170.29 39.32 16.41
N GLU A 71 170.72 38.07 16.20
CA GLU A 71 169.84 36.91 15.95
C GLU A 71 168.88 36.69 17.12
N ILE A 72 169.40 36.71 18.35
CA ILE A 72 168.64 36.53 19.60
C ILE A 72 167.59 37.63 19.78
N GLN A 73 167.88 38.87 19.37
CA GLN A 73 166.94 39.97 19.52
C GLN A 73 165.75 39.87 18.54
N LYS A 74 165.95 39.26 17.36
CA LYS A 74 164.91 39.05 16.35
C LYS A 74 163.87 38.01 16.80
N LEU A 75 164.32 36.83 17.22
CA LEU A 75 163.43 35.74 17.70
C LEU A 75 162.57 36.17 18.89
N LYS A 76 163.10 37.05 19.75
CA LYS A 76 162.37 37.59 20.90
C LYS A 76 161.17 38.48 20.52
N LYS A 77 161.15 39.01 19.30
CA LYS A 77 160.03 39.82 18.79
C LYS A 77 158.92 38.93 18.20
N GLU A 78 159.28 37.98 17.35
CA GLU A 78 158.32 37.07 16.69
C GLU A 78 157.47 36.27 17.71
N ASN A 79 158.08 35.86 18.84
CA ASN A 79 157.35 35.18 19.91
C ASN A 79 156.33 36.08 20.64
N GLY A 80 156.55 37.40 20.66
CA GLY A 80 155.58 38.37 21.19
C GLY A 80 154.38 38.55 20.24
N ASP A 81 154.65 38.70 18.95
CA ASP A 81 153.63 38.89 17.92
C ASP A 81 152.69 37.65 17.81
N LEU A 82 153.25 36.44 17.97
CA LEU A 82 152.47 35.19 18.05
C LEU A 82 151.56 35.12 19.30
N SER A 83 152.05 35.54 20.47
CA SER A 83 151.26 35.49 21.70
C SER A 83 150.03 36.40 21.64
N ALA A 84 150.17 37.62 21.10
CA ALA A 84 149.05 38.53 20.93
C ALA A 84 148.00 37.99 19.95
N ARG A 85 148.44 37.31 18.88
CA ARG A 85 147.54 36.72 17.88
C ARG A 85 146.75 35.52 18.42
N LYS A 86 147.29 34.77 19.38
CA LYS A 86 146.55 33.71 20.09
C LYS A 86 145.36 34.28 20.87
N GLU A 87 145.61 35.30 21.71
CA GLU A 87 144.59 35.91 22.57
C GLU A 87 143.42 36.52 21.76
N GLN A 88 143.73 37.06 20.57
CA GLN A 88 142.73 37.60 19.65
C GLN A 88 141.80 36.52 19.05
N LEU A 89 142.31 35.30 18.82
CA LEU A 89 141.53 34.16 18.32
C LEU A 89 140.64 33.55 19.41
N GLU A 90 141.15 33.40 20.63
CA GLU A 90 140.36 32.88 21.76
C GLU A 90 139.11 33.76 22.01
N LYS A 91 139.25 35.09 21.94
CA LYS A 91 138.13 36.04 22.02
C LYS A 91 137.13 35.95 20.86
N GLN A 92 137.57 35.62 19.65
CA GLN A 92 136.64 35.39 18.53
C GLN A 92 135.81 34.11 18.70
N VAL A 93 136.43 33.04 19.20
CA VAL A 93 135.72 31.78 19.46
C VAL A 93 134.65 31.97 20.54
N GLU A 94 134.97 32.65 21.65
CA GLU A 94 134.02 32.96 22.71
C GLU A 94 132.79 33.75 22.21
N ILE A 95 133.01 34.81 21.41
CA ILE A 95 131.93 35.60 20.82
C ILE A 95 131.03 34.74 19.93
N LEU A 96 131.60 33.94 19.02
CA LEU A 96 130.84 33.09 18.11
C LEU A 96 130.04 32.00 18.85
N THR A 97 130.62 31.39 19.89
CA THR A 97 129.93 30.41 20.73
C THR A 97 128.73 31.02 21.45
N ASN A 98 128.88 32.22 22.00
CA ASN A 98 127.79 32.92 22.67
C ASN A 98 126.67 33.33 21.69
N THR A 99 127.01 33.87 20.51
CA THR A 99 126.01 34.21 19.49
C THR A 99 125.20 32.99 19.04
N SER A 100 125.86 31.86 18.76
CA SER A 100 125.20 30.61 18.34
C SER A 100 124.22 30.07 19.40
N ASN A 101 124.57 30.19 20.69
CA ASN A 101 123.71 29.79 21.79
C ASN A 101 122.45 30.68 21.92
N ASP A 102 122.57 31.99 21.70
CA ASP A 102 121.43 32.91 21.80
C ASP A 102 120.50 32.83 20.58
N ASP A 103 121.03 32.65 19.37
CA ASP A 103 120.21 32.32 18.19
C ASP A 103 119.46 30.98 18.38
N SER A 104 120.12 29.96 18.95
CA SER A 104 119.48 28.67 19.25
C SER A 104 118.29 28.81 20.23
N LYS A 105 118.43 29.63 21.28
CA LYS A 105 117.32 29.95 22.21
C LYS A 105 116.19 30.68 21.49
N LYS A 106 116.52 31.66 20.64
CA LYS A 106 115.56 32.47 19.89
C LYS A 106 114.72 31.61 18.95
N TYR A 107 115.33 30.74 18.15
CA TYR A 107 114.60 29.81 17.28
C TYR A 107 113.76 28.80 18.07
N SER A 108 114.24 28.32 19.23
CA SER A 108 113.43 27.44 20.11
C SER A 108 112.17 28.14 20.65
N GLN A 109 112.26 29.43 21.02
CA GLN A 109 111.11 30.23 21.43
C GLN A 109 110.14 30.50 20.26
N GLU A 110 110.67 30.79 19.07
CA GLU A 110 109.87 31.02 17.85
C GLU A 110 109.10 29.76 17.42
N ILE A 111 109.75 28.60 17.41
CA ILE A 111 109.12 27.29 17.16
C ILE A 111 108.01 27.00 18.18
N THR A 112 108.23 27.31 19.46
CA THR A 112 107.23 27.14 20.52
C THR A 112 106.01 28.05 20.29
N SER A 113 106.24 29.32 19.93
CA SER A 113 105.18 30.28 19.59
C SER A 113 104.34 29.83 18.38
N LEU A 114 105.01 29.42 17.30
CA LEU A 114 104.33 28.94 16.07
C LEU A 114 103.57 27.62 16.30
N THR A 115 104.07 26.73 17.17
CA THR A 115 103.35 25.50 17.54
C THR A 115 102.07 25.83 18.30
N ASN A 116 102.12 26.72 19.28
CA ASN A 116 100.93 27.16 20.02
C ASN A 116 99.89 27.83 19.09
N GLN A 117 100.33 28.68 18.15
CA GLN A 117 99.44 29.31 17.17
C GLN A 117 98.79 28.30 16.21
N ARG A 118 99.54 27.27 15.78
CA ARG A 118 98.99 26.16 14.97
C ARG A 118 97.90 25.41 15.75
N ASP A 119 98.16 25.09 17.01
CA ASP A 119 97.26 24.26 17.81
C ASP A 119 96.00 25.04 18.24
N GLU A 120 96.12 26.35 18.47
CA GLU A 120 94.96 27.24 18.61
C GLU A 120 94.15 27.35 17.30
N ALA A 121 94.81 27.40 16.14
CA ALA A 121 94.12 27.42 14.85
C ALA A 121 93.37 26.10 14.58
N ILE A 122 93.94 24.95 14.94
CA ILE A 122 93.28 23.63 14.86
C ILE A 122 92.06 23.60 15.79
N ALA A 123 92.21 23.96 17.07
CA ALA A 123 91.12 23.97 18.04
C ALA A 123 89.98 24.96 17.67
N ASN A 124 90.26 25.98 16.86
CA ASN A 124 89.26 26.89 16.32
C ASN A 124 88.62 26.37 15.02
N LEU A 125 89.35 25.57 14.21
CA LEU A 125 88.78 24.83 13.08
C LEU A 125 87.78 23.78 13.58
N GLU A 126 88.15 22.96 14.56
CA GLU A 126 87.29 21.90 15.12
C GLU A 126 85.95 22.45 15.64
N LYS A 127 85.97 23.54 16.43
CA LYS A 127 84.76 24.24 16.89
C LYS A 127 83.91 24.79 15.74
N SER A 128 84.53 25.18 14.62
CA SER A 128 83.84 25.63 13.42
C SER A 128 83.16 24.45 12.71
N GLU A 129 83.85 23.31 12.61
CA GLU A 129 83.31 22.07 12.03
C GLU A 129 82.16 21.49 12.86
N GLU A 130 82.27 21.46 14.20
CA GLU A 130 81.16 21.12 15.10
C GLU A 130 79.94 22.03 14.88
N ARG A 131 80.18 23.35 14.77
CA ARG A 131 79.11 24.33 14.50
C ARG A 131 78.48 24.12 13.13
N ILE A 132 79.26 23.78 12.10
CA ILE A 132 78.75 23.45 10.76
C ILE A 132 77.97 22.12 10.78
N ALA A 133 78.44 21.11 11.51
CA ALA A 133 77.75 19.84 11.67
C ALA A 133 76.38 20.02 12.37
N LYS A 134 76.35 20.84 13.43
CA LYS A 134 75.10 21.22 14.10
C LYS A 134 74.15 21.97 13.15
N LEU A 135 74.63 23.01 12.47
CA LEU A 135 73.80 23.77 11.51
C LEU A 135 73.30 22.91 10.33
N ARG A 136 74.04 21.88 9.91
CA ARG A 136 73.58 20.88 8.93
C ARG A 136 72.44 20.03 9.49
N LYS A 137 72.54 19.57 10.74
CA LYS A 137 71.46 18.83 11.42
C LYS A 137 70.22 19.70 11.61
N ASP A 138 70.38 20.91 12.17
CA ASP A 138 69.28 21.85 12.39
C ASP A 138 68.55 22.19 11.07
N ARG A 139 69.30 22.36 9.96
CA ARG A 139 68.75 22.54 8.61
C ARG A 139 68.03 21.30 8.06
N GLN A 140 68.46 20.09 8.40
CA GLN A 140 67.78 18.86 8.00
C GLN A 140 66.47 18.70 8.77
N GLU A 141 66.47 18.96 10.07
CA GLU A 141 65.28 18.90 10.93
C GLU A 141 64.24 19.95 10.50
N LEU A 142 64.67 21.17 10.20
CA LEU A 142 63.80 22.20 9.61
C LEU A 142 63.20 21.80 8.24
N ARG A 143 63.93 21.04 7.41
CA ARG A 143 63.38 20.55 6.13
C ARG A 143 62.26 19.54 6.34
N SER A 144 62.47 18.54 7.19
CA SER A 144 61.41 17.58 7.51
C SER A 144 60.21 18.23 8.20
N GLN A 145 60.40 19.29 8.99
CA GLN A 145 59.29 20.09 9.52
C GLN A 145 58.53 20.86 8.43
N VAL A 146 59.21 21.42 7.41
CA VAL A 146 58.53 22.05 6.26
C VAL A 146 57.76 21.00 5.45
N GLU A 147 58.37 19.85 5.15
CA GLU A 147 57.74 18.73 4.44
C GLU A 147 56.45 18.26 5.17
N GLU A 148 56.51 18.11 6.50
CA GLU A 148 55.33 17.79 7.33
C GLU A 148 54.24 18.90 7.27
N LYS A 149 54.62 20.19 7.21
CA LYS A 149 53.64 21.28 7.12
C LYS A 149 53.03 21.40 5.73
N ASP A 150 53.77 21.08 4.67
CA ASP A 150 53.23 21.04 3.30
C ASP A 150 52.25 19.86 3.12
N GLU A 151 52.55 18.68 3.67
CA GLU A 151 51.59 17.57 3.72
C GLU A 151 50.30 17.94 4.49
N LEU A 152 50.43 18.60 5.64
CA LEU A 152 49.29 19.09 6.43
C LEU A 152 48.48 20.17 5.69
N LEU A 153 49.15 21.10 4.98
CA LEU A 153 48.49 22.10 4.14
C LEU A 153 47.74 21.47 2.97
N GLN A 154 48.30 20.43 2.34
CA GLN A 154 47.62 19.67 1.29
C GLN A 154 46.36 18.97 1.85
N ALA A 155 46.47 18.28 3.00
CA ALA A 155 45.34 17.63 3.64
C ALA A 155 44.22 18.62 4.03
N ILE A 156 44.57 19.77 4.60
CA ILE A 156 43.62 20.85 4.92
C ILE A 156 42.97 21.41 3.64
N THR A 157 43.74 21.55 2.56
CA THR A 157 43.23 22.03 1.26
C THR A 157 42.24 21.04 0.66
N GLU A 158 42.52 19.74 0.70
CA GLU A 158 41.56 18.72 0.26
C GLU A 158 40.27 18.74 1.10
N ASP A 159 40.37 18.80 2.43
CA ASP A 159 39.21 18.80 3.32
C ASP A 159 38.38 20.08 3.17
N TYR A 160 39.02 21.23 2.91
CA TYR A 160 38.33 22.45 2.50
C TYR A 160 37.55 22.26 1.19
N GLN A 161 38.11 21.60 0.16
CA GLN A 161 37.38 21.30 -1.08
C GLN A 161 36.24 20.28 -0.86
N LYS A 162 36.43 19.28 0.01
CA LYS A 162 35.38 18.33 0.43
C LYS A 162 34.22 19.09 1.10
N CYS A 163 34.51 19.98 2.05
CA CYS A 163 33.53 20.84 2.72
C CYS A 163 32.84 21.83 1.76
N LYS A 164 33.57 22.46 0.84
CA LYS A 164 33.03 23.35 -0.20
C LYS A 164 32.04 22.63 -1.11
N ASN A 165 32.36 21.39 -1.52
CA ASN A 165 31.48 20.54 -2.32
C ASN A 165 30.26 20.04 -1.52
N GLN A 166 30.41 19.74 -0.23
CA GLN A 166 29.28 19.44 0.65
C GLN A 166 28.36 20.65 0.83
N LYS A 167 28.90 21.86 1.08
CA LYS A 167 28.14 23.11 1.14
C LYS A 167 27.32 23.32 -0.13
N LYS A 168 27.93 23.17 -1.32
CA LYS A 168 27.20 23.28 -2.60
C LYS A 168 26.03 22.28 -2.70
N LYS A 169 26.24 21.01 -2.32
CA LYS A 169 25.18 19.99 -2.31
C LYS A 169 24.07 20.29 -1.30
N LEU A 170 24.41 20.83 -0.12
CA LEU A 170 23.43 21.25 0.88
C LEU A 170 22.63 22.47 0.42
N THR A 171 23.25 23.47 -0.21
CA THR A 171 22.54 24.61 -0.81
C THR A 171 21.58 24.16 -1.92
N GLN A 172 21.98 23.21 -2.76
CA GLN A 172 21.08 22.64 -3.79
C GLN A 172 19.91 21.87 -3.18
N LYS A 173 20.14 21.08 -2.11
CA LYS A 173 19.06 20.40 -1.38
C LYS A 173 18.11 21.38 -0.69
N LEU A 174 18.64 22.46 -0.11
CA LEU A 174 17.84 23.49 0.55
C LEU A 174 16.96 24.23 -0.45
N ALA A 175 17.50 24.62 -1.62
CA ALA A 175 16.72 25.23 -2.69
C ALA A 175 15.56 24.32 -3.16
N ALA A 176 15.84 23.03 -3.41
CA ALA A 176 14.82 22.07 -3.80
C ALA A 176 13.76 21.84 -2.71
N ALA A 177 14.15 21.86 -1.43
CA ALA A 177 13.19 21.77 -0.32
C ALA A 177 12.32 23.04 -0.19
N THR A 178 12.89 24.24 -0.41
CA THR A 178 12.13 25.50 -0.47
C THR A 178 11.14 25.51 -1.64
N GLU A 179 11.54 25.00 -2.80
CA GLU A 179 10.66 24.84 -3.96
C GLU A 179 9.50 23.87 -3.67
N GLN A 180 9.78 22.73 -3.03
CA GLN A 180 8.75 21.78 -2.59
C GLN A 180 7.80 22.37 -1.53
N ILE A 181 8.29 23.17 -0.59
CA ILE A 181 7.44 23.87 0.38
C ILE A 181 6.51 24.85 -0.34
N SER A 182 7.04 25.65 -1.27
CA SER A 182 6.24 26.61 -2.04
C SER A 182 5.15 25.92 -2.90
N GLN A 183 5.45 24.75 -3.47
CA GLN A 183 4.47 23.92 -4.19
C GLN A 183 3.37 23.37 -3.25
N LEU A 184 3.74 22.95 -2.03
CA LEU A 184 2.79 22.47 -1.03
C LEU A 184 1.91 23.60 -0.46
N GLU A 185 2.46 24.81 -0.31
CA GLU A 185 1.71 26.01 0.09
C GLU A 185 0.67 26.38 -0.98
N GLN A 186 1.05 26.41 -2.26
CA GLN A 186 0.12 26.64 -3.36
C GLN A 186 -0.98 25.56 -3.46
N HIS A 187 -0.62 24.29 -3.22
CA HIS A 187 -1.59 23.20 -3.21
C HIS A 187 -2.55 23.30 -2.01
N LYS A 188 -2.06 23.73 -0.84
CA LYS A 188 -2.88 24.03 0.34
C LYS A 188 -3.88 25.15 0.05
N GLU A 189 -3.45 26.27 -0.53
CA GLU A 189 -4.35 27.37 -0.92
C GLU A 189 -5.46 26.90 -1.89
N THR A 190 -5.10 26.02 -2.83
CA THR A 190 -6.06 25.41 -3.77
C THR A 190 -7.11 24.57 -3.02
N ILE A 191 -6.67 23.72 -2.08
CA ILE A 191 -7.55 22.89 -1.25
C ILE A 191 -8.42 23.74 -0.32
N GLU A 192 -7.91 24.86 0.22
CA GLU A 192 -8.70 25.78 1.05
C GLU A 192 -9.79 26.48 0.23
N PHE A 193 -9.50 26.87 -1.02
CA PHE A 193 -10.50 27.40 -1.95
C PHE A 193 -11.58 26.36 -2.33
N GLU A 194 -11.18 25.12 -2.62
CA GLU A 194 -12.13 24.03 -2.92
C GLU A 194 -13.02 23.69 -1.71
N ASN A 195 -12.46 23.65 -0.51
CA ASN A 195 -13.24 23.46 0.73
C ASN A 195 -14.23 24.63 0.96
N GLN A 196 -13.82 25.87 0.70
CA GLN A 196 -14.72 27.01 0.82
C GLN A 196 -15.88 26.94 -0.19
N LYS A 197 -15.59 26.50 -1.43
CA LYS A 197 -16.63 26.24 -2.44
C LYS A 197 -17.59 25.14 -1.99
N LEU A 198 -17.08 23.98 -1.56
CA LEU A 198 -17.90 22.86 -1.06
C LEU A 198 -18.74 23.24 0.16
N SER A 199 -18.24 24.13 1.02
CA SER A 199 -19.01 24.71 2.14
C SER A 199 -20.20 25.53 1.64
N ASN A 200 -19.98 26.41 0.66
CA ASN A 200 -21.04 27.22 0.04
C ASN A 200 -22.08 26.33 -0.67
N ASP A 201 -21.63 25.34 -1.45
CA ASP A 201 -22.49 24.37 -2.14
C ASP A 201 -23.35 23.61 -1.11
N ARG A 202 -22.76 23.17 0.02
CA ARG A 202 -23.48 22.53 1.14
C ARG A 202 -24.52 23.45 1.79
N THR A 203 -24.21 24.73 2.01
CA THR A 203 -25.21 25.69 2.55
C THR A 203 -26.39 25.90 1.59
N THR A 204 -26.11 25.89 0.28
CA THR A 204 -27.15 26.00 -0.77
C THR A 204 -28.06 24.78 -0.73
N ILE A 205 -27.49 23.57 -0.78
CA ILE A 205 -28.22 22.30 -0.72
C ILE A 205 -29.06 22.19 0.57
N ASN A 206 -28.54 22.62 1.72
CA ASN A 206 -29.31 22.66 2.97
C ASN A 206 -30.56 23.56 2.85
N SER A 207 -30.45 24.74 2.22
CA SER A 207 -31.60 25.63 2.00
C SER A 207 -32.63 25.06 1.03
N GLU A 208 -32.20 24.28 0.03
CA GLU A 208 -33.11 23.53 -0.86
C GLU A 208 -33.82 22.41 -0.11
N ILE A 209 -33.13 21.69 0.78
CA ILE A 209 -33.72 20.66 1.65
C ILE A 209 -34.78 21.26 2.59
N GLU A 210 -34.55 22.43 3.19
CA GLU A 210 -35.56 23.12 4.00
C GLU A 210 -36.76 23.58 3.15
N SER A 211 -36.52 24.11 1.95
CA SER A 211 -37.60 24.46 1.00
C SER A 211 -38.44 23.25 0.59
N LEU A 212 -37.81 22.09 0.39
CA LEU A 212 -38.49 20.83 0.05
C LEU A 212 -39.26 20.27 1.26
N ARG A 213 -38.71 20.35 2.48
CA ARG A 213 -39.43 19.97 3.71
C ARG A 213 -40.70 20.78 3.89
N LEU A 214 -40.62 22.11 3.75
CA LEU A 214 -41.79 23.00 3.84
C LEU A 214 -42.86 22.65 2.79
N LYS A 215 -42.47 22.30 1.56
CA LYS A 215 -43.39 21.86 0.51
C LYS A 215 -44.05 20.51 0.84
N ILE A 216 -43.30 19.55 1.37
CA ILE A 216 -43.83 18.24 1.81
C ILE A 216 -44.82 18.42 2.96
N GLU A 217 -44.52 19.29 3.93
CA GLU A 217 -45.39 19.57 5.07
C GLU A 217 -46.68 20.32 4.64
N THR A 218 -46.55 21.27 3.71
CA THR A 218 -47.72 21.91 3.05
C THR A 218 -48.59 20.88 2.33
N ALA A 219 -47.97 19.97 1.56
CA ALA A 219 -48.69 18.92 0.83
C ALA A 219 -49.38 17.93 1.78
N LYS A 220 -48.77 17.59 2.92
CA LYS A 220 -49.40 16.78 3.97
C LYS A 220 -50.63 17.45 4.57
N SER A 221 -50.57 18.76 4.86
CA SER A 221 -51.76 19.49 5.32
C SER A 221 -52.89 19.40 4.30
N PHE A 222 -52.60 19.66 3.02
CA PHE A 222 -53.58 19.60 1.94
C PHE A 222 -54.16 18.18 1.74
N ASN A 223 -53.36 17.13 1.93
CA ASN A 223 -53.85 15.75 1.92
C ASN A 223 -54.82 15.48 3.07
N ASN A 224 -54.49 15.93 4.30
CA ASN A 224 -55.37 15.81 5.46
C ASN A 224 -56.70 16.56 5.25
N ASP A 225 -56.66 17.75 4.63
CA ASP A 225 -57.85 18.53 4.28
C ASP A 225 -58.73 17.81 3.24
N ILE A 226 -58.11 17.12 2.28
CA ILE A 226 -58.81 16.26 1.30
C ILE A 226 -59.41 15.02 1.99
N GLU A 227 -58.67 14.29 2.82
CA GLU A 227 -59.18 13.12 3.54
C GLU A 227 -60.34 13.48 4.48
N GLY A 228 -60.23 14.61 5.19
CA GLY A 228 -61.31 15.17 6.01
C GLY A 228 -62.54 15.62 5.21
N SER A 229 -62.37 15.94 3.92
CA SER A 229 -63.47 16.28 3.01
C SER A 229 -64.07 15.04 2.31
N LEU A 230 -63.28 14.00 2.10
CA LEU A 230 -63.66 12.78 1.39
C LEU A 230 -64.46 11.82 2.27
N LYS A 231 -64.16 11.77 3.57
CA LYS A 231 -64.90 10.91 4.52
C LYS A 231 -66.40 11.27 4.63
N PRO A 232 -66.81 12.54 4.80
CA PRO A 232 -68.23 12.92 4.76
C PRO A 232 -68.94 12.56 3.44
N LEU A 233 -68.22 12.53 2.31
CA LEU A 233 -68.76 12.11 1.01
C LEU A 233 -68.93 10.58 0.93
N GLN A 234 -68.05 9.80 1.55
CA GLN A 234 -68.23 8.36 1.73
C GLN A 234 -69.41 8.06 2.66
N ASP A 235 -69.53 8.79 3.78
CA ASP A 235 -70.64 8.66 4.72
C ASP A 235 -71.99 9.02 4.05
N GLU A 236 -72.05 10.06 3.19
CA GLU A 236 -73.25 10.37 2.41
C GLU A 236 -73.53 9.33 1.31
N LEU A 237 -72.49 8.78 0.65
CA LEU A 237 -72.63 7.75 -0.38
C LEU A 237 -73.22 6.47 0.22
N GLN A 238 -72.70 5.98 1.35
CA GLN A 238 -73.25 4.81 2.05
C GLN A 238 -74.72 5.04 2.41
N GLN A 239 -75.08 6.22 2.92
CA GLN A 239 -76.48 6.56 3.18
C GLN A 239 -77.37 6.61 1.92
N LYS A 240 -76.81 6.81 0.72
CA LYS A 240 -77.57 6.64 -0.54
C LYS A 240 -77.72 5.17 -0.91
N GLU A 241 -76.67 4.36 -0.75
CA GLU A 241 -76.70 2.92 -1.05
C GLU A 241 -77.70 2.20 -0.14
N ASP A 242 -77.66 2.45 1.18
CA ASP A 242 -78.63 1.94 2.16
C ASP A 242 -80.08 2.33 1.78
N LEU A 243 -80.28 3.57 1.30
CA LEU A 243 -81.58 4.07 0.82
C LEU A 243 -82.03 3.43 -0.51
N ILE A 244 -81.10 3.05 -1.38
CA ILE A 244 -81.39 2.35 -2.63
C ILE A 244 -81.83 0.93 -2.31
N THR A 245 -81.10 0.20 -1.47
CA THR A 245 -81.47 -1.17 -1.06
C THR A 245 -82.85 -1.19 -0.39
N ALA A 246 -83.15 -0.25 0.51
CA ALA A 246 -84.48 -0.15 1.13
C ALA A 246 -85.61 0.17 0.12
N LEU A 247 -85.32 0.87 -0.98
CA LEU A 247 -86.27 1.10 -2.07
C LEU A 247 -86.41 -0.12 -2.99
N GLU A 248 -85.35 -0.89 -3.20
CA GLU A 248 -85.38 -2.15 -3.95
C GLU A 248 -86.21 -3.21 -3.21
N GLU A 249 -86.00 -3.39 -1.90
CA GLU A 249 -86.84 -4.23 -1.03
C GLU A 249 -88.33 -3.81 -1.09
N GLN A 250 -88.61 -2.51 -1.06
CA GLN A 250 -89.99 -2.00 -1.19
C GLN A 250 -90.59 -2.28 -2.58
N ILE A 251 -89.80 -2.20 -3.65
CA ILE A 251 -90.24 -2.49 -5.02
C ILE A 251 -90.54 -3.98 -5.19
N ASP A 252 -89.72 -4.86 -4.62
CA ASP A 252 -89.95 -6.31 -4.71
C ASP A 252 -91.15 -6.76 -3.86
N SER A 253 -91.34 -6.19 -2.66
CA SER A 253 -92.58 -6.39 -1.89
C SER A 253 -93.83 -5.94 -2.67
N GLN A 254 -93.78 -4.81 -3.39
CA GLN A 254 -94.89 -4.36 -4.24
C GLN A 254 -95.09 -5.25 -5.49
N ARG A 255 -94.05 -5.93 -5.98
CA ARG A 255 -94.18 -6.92 -7.05
C ARG A 255 -94.87 -8.20 -6.56
N GLU A 256 -94.59 -8.63 -5.33
CA GLU A 256 -95.28 -9.76 -4.69
C GLU A 256 -96.78 -9.45 -4.49
N GLU A 257 -97.14 -8.29 -3.91
CA GLU A 257 -98.55 -7.85 -3.78
C GLU A 257 -99.27 -7.83 -5.15
N LEU A 258 -98.62 -7.30 -6.20
CA LEU A 258 -99.18 -7.27 -7.55
C LEU A 258 -99.34 -8.67 -8.17
N GLN A 259 -98.48 -9.63 -7.81
CA GLN A 259 -98.64 -11.01 -8.23
C GLN A 259 -99.80 -11.69 -7.49
N GLU A 260 -99.96 -11.49 -6.18
CA GLU A 260 -101.11 -12.00 -5.41
C GLU A 260 -102.44 -11.50 -6.00
N PHE A 261 -102.57 -10.20 -6.26
CA PHE A 261 -103.77 -9.63 -6.91
C PHE A 261 -104.00 -10.18 -8.33
N SER A 262 -102.92 -10.52 -9.06
CA SER A 262 -103.03 -11.17 -10.38
C SER A 262 -103.59 -12.59 -10.26
N GLU A 263 -103.14 -13.35 -9.25
CA GLU A 263 -103.68 -14.68 -8.97
C GLU A 263 -105.13 -14.64 -8.46
N GLU A 264 -105.49 -13.71 -7.57
CA GLU A 264 -106.88 -13.51 -7.14
C GLU A 264 -107.79 -13.21 -8.34
N ARG A 265 -107.35 -12.30 -9.23
CA ARG A 265 -108.07 -11.99 -10.47
C ARG A 265 -108.23 -13.24 -11.36
N GLN A 266 -107.21 -14.10 -11.46
CA GLN A 266 -107.30 -15.35 -12.20
C GLN A 266 -108.30 -16.34 -11.56
N LYS A 267 -108.26 -16.50 -10.23
CA LYS A 267 -109.21 -17.31 -9.46
C LYS A 267 -110.67 -16.82 -9.67
N ILE A 268 -110.89 -15.51 -9.72
CA ILE A 268 -112.21 -14.91 -10.03
C ILE A 268 -112.65 -15.22 -11.48
N LEU A 269 -111.74 -15.15 -12.46
CA LEU A 269 -112.05 -15.51 -13.85
C LEU A 269 -112.41 -17.00 -14.01
N GLU A 270 -111.73 -17.89 -13.29
CA GLU A 270 -112.05 -19.33 -13.25
C GLU A 270 -113.42 -19.59 -12.62
N ILE A 271 -113.75 -18.92 -11.51
CA ILE A 271 -115.09 -18.99 -10.91
C ILE A 271 -116.17 -18.51 -11.89
N LEU A 272 -115.94 -17.41 -12.62
CA LEU A 272 -116.87 -16.92 -13.64
C LEU A 272 -117.05 -17.91 -14.80
N GLN A 273 -115.98 -18.56 -15.26
CA GLN A 273 -116.06 -19.61 -16.29
C GLN A 273 -116.82 -20.85 -15.79
N ILE A 274 -116.61 -21.26 -14.54
CA ILE A 274 -117.36 -22.36 -13.91
C ILE A 274 -118.84 -21.99 -13.81
N MET A 275 -119.19 -20.78 -13.34
CA MET A 275 -120.56 -20.30 -13.29
C MET A 275 -121.21 -20.25 -14.68
N GLN A 276 -120.50 -19.78 -15.71
CA GLN A 276 -121.00 -19.76 -17.09
C GLN A 276 -121.21 -21.18 -17.65
N LYS A 277 -120.31 -22.12 -17.35
CA LYS A 277 -120.44 -23.53 -17.73
C LYS A 277 -121.62 -24.19 -17.04
N SER A 278 -121.80 -23.98 -15.73
CA SER A 278 -122.95 -24.51 -14.99
C SER A 278 -124.27 -23.85 -15.38
N LEU A 279 -124.26 -22.60 -15.84
CA LEU A 279 -125.44 -21.95 -16.44
C LEU A 279 -125.81 -22.65 -17.76
N LEU A 280 -124.85 -22.85 -18.68
CA LEU A 280 -125.07 -23.57 -19.94
C LEU A 280 -125.51 -25.03 -19.71
N GLU A 281 -124.97 -25.70 -18.68
CA GLU A 281 -125.41 -27.04 -18.27
C GLU A 281 -126.83 -27.04 -17.70
N ALA A 282 -127.22 -26.00 -16.96
CA ALA A 282 -128.59 -25.83 -16.46
C ALA A 282 -129.59 -25.47 -17.58
N GLU A 283 -129.20 -24.63 -18.53
CA GLU A 283 -129.98 -24.30 -19.73
C GLU A 283 -130.16 -25.54 -20.61
N SER A 284 -129.09 -26.28 -20.91
CA SER A 284 -129.17 -27.53 -21.67
C SER A 284 -129.94 -28.62 -20.93
N SER A 285 -129.84 -28.68 -19.58
CA SER A 285 -130.68 -29.57 -18.76
C SER A 285 -132.15 -29.15 -18.79
N PHE A 286 -132.46 -27.85 -18.82
CA PHE A 286 -133.83 -27.35 -18.97
C PHE A 286 -134.41 -27.64 -20.36
N GLU A 287 -133.62 -27.51 -21.44
CA GLU A 287 -133.98 -27.95 -22.79
C GLU A 287 -134.18 -29.48 -22.85
N GLN A 288 -133.28 -30.26 -22.25
CA GLN A 288 -133.43 -31.71 -22.15
C GLN A 288 -134.66 -32.10 -21.34
N LEU A 289 -135.00 -31.38 -20.26
CA LEU A 289 -136.23 -31.61 -19.49
C LEU A 289 -137.48 -31.16 -20.24
N GLN A 290 -137.43 -30.12 -21.08
CA GLN A 290 -138.53 -29.83 -22.03
C GLN A 290 -138.69 -30.97 -23.05
N ALA A 291 -137.58 -31.43 -23.64
CA ALA A 291 -137.57 -32.52 -24.61
C ALA A 291 -138.00 -33.85 -23.99
N GLU A 292 -137.60 -34.16 -22.75
CA GLU A 292 -138.07 -35.31 -21.98
C GLU A 292 -139.51 -35.16 -21.54
N ASN A 293 -140.01 -33.96 -21.20
CA ASN A 293 -141.43 -33.76 -20.90
C ASN A 293 -142.28 -33.99 -22.18
N ALA A 294 -141.80 -33.57 -23.34
CA ALA A 294 -142.40 -33.89 -24.64
C ALA A 294 -142.27 -35.40 -24.99
N GLN A 295 -141.12 -36.03 -24.74
CA GLN A 295 -140.90 -37.46 -24.98
C GLN A 295 -141.59 -38.37 -23.94
N LEU A 296 -141.89 -37.88 -22.73
CA LEU A 296 -142.71 -38.59 -21.75
C LEU A 296 -144.18 -38.45 -22.13
N LYS A 297 -144.64 -37.29 -22.62
CA LYS A 297 -145.96 -37.16 -23.25
C LYS A 297 -146.15 -38.10 -24.45
N SER A 298 -145.08 -38.51 -25.16
CA SER A 298 -145.16 -39.52 -26.22
C SER A 298 -144.91 -40.96 -25.75
N ARG A 299 -143.98 -41.22 -24.82
CA ARG A 299 -143.65 -42.56 -24.28
C ARG A 299 -144.65 -43.06 -23.23
N ILE A 300 -145.37 -42.18 -22.52
CA ILE A 300 -146.52 -42.58 -21.68
C ILE A 300 -147.67 -43.12 -22.55
N ARG A 301 -147.74 -42.76 -23.85
CA ARG A 301 -148.67 -43.39 -24.80
C ARG A 301 -148.21 -44.77 -25.30
N LEU A 302 -146.91 -45.11 -25.20
CA LEU A 302 -146.29 -46.32 -25.75
C LEU A 302 -145.11 -46.77 -24.86
N GLY A 303 -145.38 -47.45 -23.75
CA GLY A 303 -144.40 -47.69 -22.68
C GLY A 303 -143.54 -48.96 -22.84
N ALA A 304 -142.21 -48.81 -22.75
CA ALA A 304 -141.24 -49.88 -22.46
C ALA A 304 -139.89 -49.26 -21.96
N LYS A 305 -139.03 -50.06 -21.29
CA LYS A 305 -137.66 -49.68 -20.85
C LYS A 305 -136.61 -50.76 -21.21
N PRO A 306 -135.37 -50.39 -21.63
CA PRO A 306 -134.24 -51.30 -21.87
C PRO A 306 -133.10 -51.19 -20.81
N ALA A 307 -131.99 -51.94 -20.98
CA ALA A 307 -130.78 -51.88 -20.13
C ALA A 307 -129.49 -52.40 -20.85
N ALA A 308 -128.27 -51.91 -20.49
CA ALA A 308 -126.94 -52.43 -20.91
C ALA A 308 -125.72 -51.84 -20.11
N LYS A 309 -124.51 -52.44 -20.26
CA LYS A 309 -123.16 -52.04 -19.72
C LYS A 309 -122.00 -52.67 -20.55
N PRO A 310 -120.74 -52.11 -20.60
CA PRO A 310 -119.56 -52.85 -21.15
C PRO A 310 -118.12 -52.64 -20.54
N PHE A 311 -117.30 -53.73 -20.50
CA PHE A 311 -115.80 -53.90 -20.58
C PHE A 311 -114.82 -53.11 -19.64
N ALA A 312 -113.45 -53.23 -19.61
CA ALA A 312 -112.38 -53.84 -20.46
C ALA A 312 -111.07 -54.31 -19.69
N THR A 313 -109.99 -54.72 -20.39
CA THR A 313 -108.69 -55.33 -19.90
C THR A 313 -107.52 -55.12 -20.94
N GLN A 314 -106.30 -55.68 -20.91
CA GLN A 314 -105.16 -55.71 -19.95
C GLN A 314 -103.76 -55.76 -20.67
N GLN A 315 -103.68 -55.76 -22.01
CA GLN A 315 -102.57 -56.39 -22.76
C GLN A 315 -101.35 -55.48 -23.12
N GLU A 316 -101.37 -54.19 -22.79
CA GLU A 316 -100.52 -53.17 -23.44
C GLU A 316 -99.15 -52.90 -22.75
N PHE A 317 -98.83 -53.60 -21.66
CA PHE A 317 -97.85 -53.12 -20.68
C PHE A 317 -96.40 -53.61 -20.87
N GLU A 318 -96.17 -54.71 -21.58
CA GLU A 318 -94.85 -55.39 -21.58
C GLU A 318 -93.83 -54.81 -22.57
N HIS A 319 -94.13 -53.65 -23.17
CA HIS A 319 -93.29 -52.97 -24.17
C HIS A 319 -92.76 -51.58 -23.73
N LEU A 320 -92.80 -51.27 -22.43
CA LEU A 320 -92.27 -50.00 -21.91
C LEU A 320 -90.72 -49.93 -21.94
N THR A 321 -90.18 -48.87 -22.53
CA THR A 321 -88.73 -48.56 -22.53
C THR A 321 -88.39 -47.56 -21.42
N LEU A 322 -87.35 -47.80 -20.63
CA LEU A 322 -86.98 -46.95 -19.48
C LEU A 322 -85.71 -46.10 -19.74
N PRO A 323 -85.67 -44.82 -19.30
CA PRO A 323 -84.61 -43.85 -19.64
C PRO A 323 -83.37 -43.90 -18.73
N TYR A 324 -83.11 -45.01 -18.03
CA TYR A 324 -81.96 -45.14 -17.12
C TYR A 324 -80.66 -45.52 -17.84
N VAL A 325 -79.52 -45.28 -17.18
CA VAL A 325 -78.16 -45.59 -17.67
C VAL A 325 -77.38 -46.38 -16.60
N GLY A 326 -76.30 -47.07 -17.00
CA GLY A 326 -75.45 -47.85 -16.09
C GLY A 326 -76.18 -48.97 -15.33
N ASP A 327 -75.71 -49.30 -14.13
CA ASP A 327 -76.22 -50.42 -13.32
C ASP A 327 -77.68 -50.27 -12.88
N LEU A 328 -78.21 -49.04 -12.88
CA LEU A 328 -79.63 -48.80 -12.63
C LEU A 328 -80.48 -49.24 -13.83
N LYS A 329 -79.98 -49.08 -15.06
CA LYS A 329 -80.65 -49.56 -16.28
C LYS A 329 -80.81 -51.08 -16.26
N ALA A 330 -79.72 -51.80 -15.98
CA ALA A 330 -79.72 -53.26 -15.93
C ALA A 330 -80.74 -53.78 -14.88
N ARG A 331 -80.74 -53.20 -13.68
CA ARG A 331 -81.70 -53.54 -12.62
C ARG A 331 -83.14 -53.22 -13.01
N ALA A 332 -83.41 -52.04 -13.56
CA ALA A 332 -84.76 -51.64 -13.97
C ALA A 332 -85.32 -52.49 -15.11
N GLN A 333 -84.49 -52.86 -16.09
CA GLN A 333 -84.89 -53.77 -17.18
C GLN A 333 -85.18 -55.19 -16.67
N ASN A 334 -84.39 -55.71 -15.72
CA ASN A 334 -84.67 -57.00 -15.08
C ASN A 334 -86.01 -57.00 -14.33
N ILE A 335 -86.41 -55.88 -13.71
CA ILE A 335 -87.69 -55.77 -12.97
C ILE A 335 -88.92 -55.82 -13.90
N LEU A 336 -88.84 -55.21 -15.10
CA LEU A 336 -89.93 -55.29 -16.09
C LEU A 336 -90.23 -56.73 -16.54
N GLN A 337 -89.20 -57.59 -16.55
CA GLN A 337 -89.27 -58.97 -17.01
C GLN A 337 -89.70 -59.97 -15.93
N LEU A 338 -90.18 -59.52 -14.75
CA LEU A 338 -90.62 -60.40 -13.67
C LEU A 338 -92.12 -60.74 -13.80
N PRO A 339 -92.50 -61.92 -14.36
CA PRO A 339 -93.90 -62.25 -14.66
C PRO A 339 -94.79 -62.33 -13.41
N GLN A 340 -94.21 -62.62 -12.25
CA GLN A 340 -94.92 -62.79 -10.98
C GLN A 340 -95.50 -61.50 -10.39
N TYR A 341 -95.16 -60.33 -10.94
CA TYR A 341 -95.69 -59.03 -10.49
C TYR A 341 -96.65 -58.44 -11.52
N THR A 342 -97.72 -57.80 -11.02
CA THR A 342 -98.65 -57.05 -11.88
C THR A 342 -97.96 -55.82 -12.49
N PRO A 343 -98.46 -55.29 -13.62
CA PRO A 343 -98.02 -54.02 -14.21
C PRO A 343 -97.63 -52.92 -13.21
N PHE A 344 -98.55 -52.58 -12.31
CA PHE A 344 -98.35 -51.53 -11.30
C PHE A 344 -97.24 -51.88 -10.29
N GLN A 345 -97.15 -53.15 -9.87
CA GLN A 345 -96.10 -53.62 -8.95
C GLN A 345 -94.70 -53.57 -9.58
N ARG A 346 -94.56 -53.86 -10.89
CA ARG A 346 -93.27 -53.73 -11.61
C ARG A 346 -92.78 -52.28 -11.62
N ILE A 347 -93.67 -51.31 -11.88
CA ILE A 347 -93.33 -49.87 -11.79
C ILE A 347 -92.90 -49.48 -10.37
N GLN A 348 -93.63 -49.91 -9.32
CA GLN A 348 -93.26 -49.58 -7.95
C GLN A 348 -91.87 -50.09 -7.57
N LEU A 349 -91.49 -51.29 -8.01
CA LEU A 349 -90.15 -51.85 -7.78
C LEU A 349 -89.05 -51.05 -8.50
N ILE A 350 -89.32 -50.53 -9.71
CA ILE A 350 -88.38 -49.66 -10.45
C ILE A 350 -88.15 -48.32 -9.72
N PHE A 351 -89.22 -47.70 -9.19
CA PHE A 351 -89.08 -46.50 -8.37
C PHE A 351 -88.27 -46.76 -7.09
N ASN A 352 -88.46 -47.91 -6.45
CA ASN A 352 -87.73 -48.27 -5.24
C ASN A 352 -86.21 -48.45 -5.48
N GLU A 353 -85.77 -49.05 -6.59
CA GLU A 353 -84.33 -49.11 -6.94
C GLU A 353 -83.78 -47.74 -7.36
N SER A 354 -84.58 -46.92 -8.04
CA SER A 354 -84.20 -45.55 -8.42
C SER A 354 -83.97 -44.67 -7.18
N ALA A 355 -84.82 -44.77 -6.17
CA ALA A 355 -84.67 -44.06 -4.90
C ALA A 355 -83.37 -44.43 -4.17
N LYS A 356 -83.02 -45.72 -4.11
CA LYS A 356 -81.72 -46.17 -3.53
C LYS A 356 -80.53 -45.60 -4.27
N ALA A 357 -80.58 -45.57 -5.61
CA ALA A 357 -79.50 -45.01 -6.42
C ALA A 357 -79.30 -43.51 -6.18
N ILE A 358 -80.40 -42.75 -6.08
CA ILE A 358 -80.39 -41.32 -5.73
C ILE A 358 -79.81 -41.10 -4.32
N GLN A 359 -80.22 -41.91 -3.34
CA GLN A 359 -79.70 -41.79 -1.97
C GLN A 359 -78.18 -42.02 -1.91
N SER A 360 -77.67 -43.07 -2.56
CA SER A 360 -76.22 -43.36 -2.58
C SER A 360 -75.41 -42.26 -3.29
N LEU A 361 -75.97 -41.63 -4.34
CA LEU A 361 -75.36 -40.46 -4.98
C LEU A 361 -75.31 -39.25 -4.05
N ASN A 362 -76.39 -38.95 -3.32
CA ASN A 362 -76.42 -37.85 -2.34
C ASN A 362 -75.37 -38.05 -1.23
N GLU A 363 -75.22 -39.28 -0.72
CA GLU A 363 -74.20 -39.61 0.29
C GLU A 363 -72.78 -39.37 -0.24
N GLN A 364 -72.49 -39.71 -1.51
CA GLN A 364 -71.20 -39.41 -2.14
C GLN A 364 -70.96 -37.91 -2.34
N VAL A 365 -71.98 -37.15 -2.75
CA VAL A 365 -71.89 -35.67 -2.90
C VAL A 365 -71.61 -35.00 -1.54
N VAL A 366 -72.26 -35.43 -0.46
CA VAL A 366 -71.99 -34.89 0.89
C VAL A 366 -70.55 -35.17 1.35
N ILE A 367 -69.99 -36.33 1.02
CA ILE A 367 -68.58 -36.65 1.31
C ILE A 367 -67.63 -35.80 0.45
N ALA A 368 -67.94 -35.60 -0.83
CA ALA A 368 -67.15 -34.75 -1.73
C ALA A 368 -67.12 -33.28 -1.26
N ASN A 369 -68.28 -32.72 -0.92
CA ASN A 369 -68.38 -31.32 -0.45
C ASN A 369 -67.60 -31.11 0.85
N LYS A 370 -67.71 -32.01 1.84
CA LYS A 370 -66.90 -31.94 3.07
C LYS A 370 -65.39 -32.00 2.81
N LYS A 371 -64.96 -32.74 1.78
CA LYS A 371 -63.55 -32.79 1.38
C LYS A 371 -63.11 -31.50 0.66
N ALA A 372 -63.99 -30.88 -0.13
CA ALA A 372 -63.74 -29.58 -0.74
C ALA A 372 -63.64 -28.46 0.31
N GLU A 373 -64.57 -28.39 1.27
CA GLU A 373 -64.53 -27.44 2.40
C GLU A 373 -63.25 -27.58 3.23
N ALA A 374 -62.80 -28.81 3.50
CA ALA A 374 -61.57 -29.06 4.23
C ALA A 374 -60.32 -28.61 3.44
N SER A 375 -60.30 -28.83 2.12
CA SER A 375 -59.23 -28.33 1.25
C SER A 375 -59.24 -26.80 1.14
N GLN A 376 -60.40 -26.18 1.05
CA GLN A 376 -60.53 -24.72 0.99
C GLN A 376 -60.01 -24.08 2.27
N LYS A 377 -60.46 -24.54 3.45
CA LYS A 377 -59.97 -24.02 4.74
C LYS A 377 -58.46 -24.21 4.94
N ALA A 378 -57.87 -25.27 4.41
CA ALA A 378 -56.42 -25.47 4.43
C ALA A 378 -55.69 -24.45 3.52
N PHE A 379 -56.27 -24.10 2.37
CA PHE A 379 -55.75 -23.08 1.46
C PHE A 379 -55.92 -21.65 2.03
N ASP A 380 -57.08 -21.35 2.61
CA ASP A 380 -57.37 -20.05 3.24
C ASP A 380 -56.39 -19.78 4.40
N ASN A 381 -56.18 -20.78 5.27
CA ASN A 381 -55.20 -20.71 6.35
C ASN A 381 -53.77 -20.51 5.83
N PHE A 382 -53.34 -21.28 4.81
CA PHE A 382 -52.02 -21.11 4.19
C PHE A 382 -51.83 -19.70 3.60
N THR A 383 -52.89 -19.13 3.01
CA THR A 383 -52.86 -17.77 2.45
C THR A 383 -52.74 -16.72 3.56
N ALA A 384 -53.43 -16.91 4.69
CA ALA A 384 -53.30 -16.03 5.86
C ALA A 384 -51.89 -16.10 6.49
N ASP A 385 -51.34 -17.31 6.67
CA ASP A 385 -49.96 -17.50 7.14
C ASP A 385 -48.96 -16.82 6.19
N GLN A 386 -49.17 -16.92 4.87
CA GLN A 386 -48.30 -16.31 3.87
C GLN A 386 -48.31 -14.77 3.93
N ILE A 387 -49.42 -14.14 4.29
CA ILE A 387 -49.49 -12.68 4.54
C ILE A 387 -48.61 -12.32 5.74
N ILE A 388 -48.71 -13.06 6.85
CA ILE A 388 -47.90 -12.84 8.05
C ILE A 388 -46.40 -13.00 7.73
N TYR A 389 -46.02 -13.99 6.91
CA TYR A 389 -44.63 -14.12 6.45
C TYR A 389 -44.19 -12.95 5.54
N SER A 390 -45.08 -12.38 4.71
CA SER A 390 -44.76 -11.15 3.96
C SER A 390 -44.55 -9.98 4.91
N GLU A 391 -45.47 -9.72 5.83
CA GLU A 391 -45.37 -8.62 6.81
C GLU A 391 -44.08 -8.72 7.65
N ILE A 392 -43.67 -9.92 8.07
CA ILE A 392 -42.40 -10.16 8.75
C ILE A 392 -41.20 -9.88 7.82
N CYS A 393 -41.26 -10.30 6.56
CA CYS A 393 -40.19 -10.02 5.60
C CYS A 393 -40.09 -8.52 5.27
N ASP A 394 -41.22 -7.84 5.07
CA ASP A 394 -41.30 -6.42 4.75
C ASP A 394 -40.85 -5.56 5.94
N ALA A 395 -41.22 -5.92 7.18
CA ALA A 395 -40.70 -5.29 8.40
C ALA A 395 -39.17 -5.48 8.55
N LEU A 396 -38.67 -6.71 8.36
CA LEU A 396 -37.23 -6.98 8.37
C LEU A 396 -36.49 -6.22 7.27
N ILE A 397 -37.07 -6.10 6.08
CA ILE A 397 -36.52 -5.34 4.96
C ILE A 397 -36.56 -3.84 5.25
N GLU A 398 -37.61 -3.31 5.90
CA GLU A 398 -37.69 -1.91 6.31
C GLU A 398 -36.65 -1.59 7.39
N ASP A 399 -36.48 -2.45 8.39
CA ASP A 399 -35.49 -2.27 9.44
C ASP A 399 -34.05 -2.48 8.94
N LEU A 400 -33.81 -3.39 8.00
CA LEU A 400 -32.51 -3.49 7.30
C LEU A 400 -32.23 -2.24 6.44
N LYS A 401 -33.24 -1.65 5.79
CA LYS A 401 -33.11 -0.37 5.08
C LYS A 401 -32.80 0.77 6.05
N LYS A 402 -33.48 0.87 7.20
CA LYS A 402 -33.17 1.84 8.27
C LYS A 402 -31.75 1.64 8.79
N LEU A 403 -31.31 0.39 9.00
CA LEU A 403 -29.97 0.08 9.46
C LEU A 403 -28.91 0.54 8.44
N ALA A 404 -29.11 0.25 7.15
CA ALA A 404 -28.22 0.68 6.08
C ALA A 404 -28.14 2.21 5.94
N ILE A 405 -29.28 2.91 5.98
CA ILE A 405 -29.34 4.39 5.98
C ILE A 405 -28.64 4.96 7.22
N ASN A 406 -28.85 4.34 8.39
CA ASN A 406 -28.16 4.73 9.62
C ASN A 406 -26.68 4.33 9.64
N GLN A 407 -26.19 3.47 8.74
CA GLN A 407 -24.79 3.04 8.75
C GLN A 407 -23.83 4.15 8.29
N GLU A 408 -24.27 5.05 7.40
CA GLU A 408 -23.55 6.30 7.12
C GLU A 408 -23.55 7.26 8.33
N LEU A 409 -24.62 7.28 9.13
CA LEU A 409 -24.66 8.07 10.36
C LEU A 409 -23.78 7.47 11.47
N ILE A 410 -23.79 6.14 11.65
CA ILE A 410 -22.97 5.42 12.62
C ILE A 410 -21.48 5.57 12.32
N ASN A 411 -21.07 5.45 11.05
CA ASN A 411 -19.68 5.64 10.63
C ASN A 411 -19.19 7.11 10.78
N ASN A 412 -20.11 8.08 10.87
CA ASN A 412 -19.79 9.50 11.07
C ASN A 412 -20.07 10.00 12.50
N CYS A 413 -20.57 9.14 13.40
CA CYS A 413 -20.83 9.51 14.79
C CYS A 413 -19.56 9.30 15.62
N PRO A 414 -19.02 10.30 16.33
CA PRO A 414 -17.92 10.06 17.25
C PRO A 414 -18.39 9.11 18.35
N LEU A 415 -17.60 8.07 18.63
CA LEU A 415 -17.89 7.02 19.61
C LEU A 415 -18.37 7.62 20.94
N SER A 416 -19.67 7.49 21.23
CA SER A 416 -20.27 8.01 22.45
C SER A 416 -19.95 7.08 23.62
N GLU A 417 -18.86 7.40 24.33
CA GLU A 417 -18.58 6.82 25.64
C GLU A 417 -19.80 7.05 26.57
N GLY A 418 -20.47 5.97 27.01
CA GLY A 418 -21.53 6.07 28.02
C GLY A 418 -22.89 5.44 27.69
N ASN A 419 -22.97 4.35 26.92
CA ASN A 419 -24.21 3.55 26.86
C ASN A 419 -23.98 2.03 27.03
N ASN A 420 -23.13 1.67 28.00
CA ASN A 420 -22.87 0.26 28.36
C ASN A 420 -24.16 -0.50 28.67
N GLN A 421 -25.15 0.12 29.32
CA GLN A 421 -26.43 -0.53 29.63
C GLN A 421 -27.18 -1.06 28.39
N PHE A 422 -27.06 -0.39 27.24
CA PHE A 422 -27.63 -0.88 25.98
C PHE A 422 -26.80 -2.02 25.38
N LEU A 423 -25.47 -1.99 25.52
CA LEU A 423 -24.59 -3.08 25.11
C LEU A 423 -24.78 -4.33 25.99
N ASP A 424 -24.93 -4.15 27.30
CA ASP A 424 -25.20 -5.21 28.27
C ASP A 424 -26.56 -5.87 27.97
N PHE A 425 -27.61 -5.08 27.73
CA PHE A 425 -28.92 -5.59 27.31
C PHE A 425 -28.87 -6.34 25.96
N LEU A 426 -28.10 -5.83 24.98
CA LEU A 426 -27.87 -6.53 23.72
C LEU A 426 -27.12 -7.85 23.94
N ASN A 427 -26.09 -7.87 24.78
CA ASN A 427 -25.33 -9.08 25.09
C ASN A 427 -26.21 -10.14 25.77
N ASP A 428 -27.00 -9.78 26.78
CA ASP A 428 -27.96 -10.67 27.45
C ASP A 428 -28.95 -11.29 26.43
N LYS A 429 -29.49 -10.49 25.51
CA LYS A 429 -30.45 -10.96 24.49
C LYS A 429 -29.80 -11.74 23.35
N ILE A 430 -28.56 -11.43 22.99
CA ILE A 430 -27.76 -12.24 22.06
C ILE A 430 -27.41 -13.59 22.70
N GLU A 431 -27.09 -13.65 23.99
CA GLU A 431 -26.81 -14.91 24.69
C GLU A 431 -28.07 -15.77 24.83
N GLU A 432 -29.21 -15.19 25.22
CA GLU A 432 -30.49 -15.89 25.32
C GLU A 432 -30.94 -16.49 23.96
N MET A 433 -30.79 -15.73 22.87
CA MET A 433 -30.98 -16.26 21.51
C MET A 433 -29.95 -17.33 21.15
N THR A 434 -28.67 -17.13 21.45
CA THR A 434 -27.59 -18.09 21.11
C THR A 434 -27.80 -19.43 21.80
N GLN A 435 -28.14 -19.44 23.09
CA GLN A 435 -28.47 -20.66 23.82
C GLN A 435 -29.72 -21.35 23.25
N THR A 436 -30.73 -20.58 22.81
CA THR A 436 -31.95 -21.13 22.21
C THR A 436 -31.69 -21.75 20.84
N ILE A 437 -30.94 -21.05 19.98
CA ILE A 437 -30.52 -21.52 18.65
C ILE A 437 -29.64 -22.77 18.78
N GLN A 438 -28.68 -22.80 19.72
CA GLN A 438 -27.85 -23.98 19.97
C GLN A 438 -28.69 -25.22 20.36
N ARG A 439 -29.70 -25.06 21.25
CA ARG A 439 -30.53 -26.20 21.72
C ARG A 439 -31.33 -26.89 20.60
N GLU A 440 -31.79 -26.15 19.60
CA GLU A 440 -32.45 -26.74 18.43
C GLU A 440 -31.45 -27.16 17.35
N ALA A 441 -30.44 -26.34 17.05
CA ALA A 441 -29.47 -26.65 16.01
C ALA A 441 -28.66 -27.93 16.29
N ILE A 442 -28.34 -28.23 17.56
CA ILE A 442 -27.66 -29.49 17.97
C ILE A 442 -28.44 -30.76 17.57
N LYS A 443 -29.73 -30.67 17.21
CA LYS A 443 -30.54 -31.80 16.73
C LYS A 443 -30.34 -32.12 15.24
N ASP A 444 -29.77 -31.21 14.44
CA ASP A 444 -29.44 -31.48 13.04
C ASP A 444 -28.13 -32.30 12.96
N PRO A 445 -28.11 -33.49 12.32
CA PRO A 445 -26.88 -34.25 12.12
C PRO A 445 -25.79 -33.52 11.29
N LYS A 446 -26.15 -32.43 10.59
CA LYS A 446 -25.22 -31.53 9.88
C LYS A 446 -24.72 -30.35 10.73
N TYR A 447 -25.14 -30.22 11.98
CA TYR A 447 -24.77 -29.11 12.84
C TYR A 447 -23.26 -29.05 13.12
N VAL A 448 -22.75 -27.81 13.14
CA VAL A 448 -21.35 -27.48 13.37
C VAL A 448 -21.28 -26.54 14.58
N SER A 449 -20.68 -26.99 15.69
CA SER A 449 -20.48 -26.15 16.87
C SER A 449 -19.67 -24.90 16.52
N SER A 450 -19.91 -23.79 17.21
CA SER A 450 -19.07 -22.59 17.17
C SER A 450 -17.58 -22.90 17.43
N ASP A 451 -17.27 -23.93 18.22
CA ASP A 451 -15.91 -24.39 18.49
C ASP A 451 -15.15 -24.77 17.21
N PHE A 452 -15.86 -25.24 16.17
CA PHE A 452 -15.28 -25.55 14.86
C PHE A 452 -14.64 -24.34 14.19
N PHE A 453 -15.10 -23.12 14.50
CA PHE A 453 -14.56 -21.88 13.96
C PHE A 453 -13.51 -21.26 14.89
N PHE A 454 -13.66 -21.41 16.22
CA PHE A 454 -12.84 -20.67 17.20
C PHE A 454 -11.83 -21.51 18.02
N ALA A 455 -12.02 -22.82 18.22
CA ALA A 455 -11.10 -23.63 19.02
C ALA A 455 -9.85 -24.07 18.23
N ASN A 456 -8.65 -23.90 18.78
CA ASN A 456 -7.38 -24.18 18.08
C ASN A 456 -7.03 -25.69 17.92
N ASP A 457 -7.93 -26.61 18.25
CA ASP A 457 -7.72 -28.04 18.03
C ASP A 457 -8.02 -28.44 16.57
N VAL A 458 -6.94 -28.53 15.78
CA VAL A 458 -6.97 -28.97 14.38
C VAL A 458 -7.59 -30.37 14.22
N LYS A 459 -7.41 -31.28 15.18
CA LYS A 459 -7.91 -32.67 15.07
C LYS A 459 -9.43 -32.75 15.28
N GLN A 460 -9.98 -31.95 16.19
CA GLN A 460 -11.44 -31.84 16.32
C GLN A 460 -12.08 -31.29 15.03
N ARG A 461 -11.49 -30.24 14.42
CA ARG A 461 -11.97 -29.68 13.16
C ARG A 461 -11.86 -30.68 12.00
N GLU A 462 -10.73 -31.38 11.89
CA GLU A 462 -10.53 -32.43 10.87
C GLU A 462 -11.55 -33.56 11.01
N ALA A 463 -11.85 -34.00 12.25
CA ALA A 463 -12.87 -35.00 12.52
C ALA A 463 -14.30 -34.52 12.18
N ALA A 464 -14.61 -33.24 12.41
CA ALA A 464 -15.89 -32.66 12.02
C ALA A 464 -16.07 -32.60 10.49
N ILE A 465 -15.05 -32.16 9.74
CA ILE A 465 -15.08 -32.14 8.26
C ILE A 465 -15.30 -33.55 7.70
N LYS A 466 -14.56 -34.55 8.22
CA LYS A 466 -14.69 -35.97 7.82
C LYS A 466 -16.03 -36.61 8.20
N LYS A 467 -16.83 -35.96 9.06
CA LYS A 467 -18.20 -36.39 9.42
C LYS A 467 -19.27 -35.76 8.52
N LEU A 468 -18.94 -34.67 7.81
CA LEU A 468 -19.88 -33.88 7.00
C LEU A 468 -19.73 -34.12 5.49
N LEU A 469 -18.55 -34.53 5.01
CA LEU A 469 -18.24 -34.72 3.59
C LEU A 469 -17.71 -36.13 3.31
N HIS A 470 -18.15 -36.74 2.21
CA HIS A 470 -17.64 -38.03 1.75
C HIS A 470 -16.28 -37.88 1.01
N PRO A 471 -15.40 -38.90 1.02
CA PRO A 471 -14.02 -38.78 0.52
C PRO A 471 -13.86 -38.48 -0.97
N GLU A 472 -14.89 -38.70 -1.79
CA GLU A 472 -14.86 -38.53 -3.25
C GLU A 472 -15.43 -37.17 -3.71
N ASP A 473 -15.94 -36.34 -2.80
CA ASP A 473 -16.50 -35.03 -3.13
C ASP A 473 -15.38 -34.01 -3.38
N SER A 474 -15.36 -33.39 -4.57
CA SER A 474 -14.39 -32.34 -4.93
C SER A 474 -14.45 -31.12 -4.00
N THR A 475 -15.60 -30.91 -3.35
CA THR A 475 -15.83 -29.91 -2.31
C THR A 475 -14.89 -30.11 -1.11
N LEU A 476 -14.56 -31.36 -0.74
CA LEU A 476 -13.62 -31.67 0.34
C LEU A 476 -12.22 -31.16 0.04
N THR A 477 -11.76 -31.31 -1.21
CA THR A 477 -10.47 -30.81 -1.69
C THR A 477 -10.43 -29.28 -1.69
N LEU A 478 -11.53 -28.64 -2.09
CA LEU A 478 -11.64 -27.17 -2.10
C LEU A 478 -11.58 -26.60 -0.67
N PHE A 479 -12.38 -27.13 0.26
CA PHE A 479 -12.34 -26.73 1.67
C PHE A 479 -10.98 -27.02 2.32
N SER A 480 -10.34 -28.14 2.00
CA SER A 480 -9.00 -28.47 2.50
C SER A 480 -7.95 -27.47 2.01
N GLY A 481 -7.98 -27.09 0.73
CA GLY A 481 -7.10 -26.08 0.16
C GLY A 481 -7.33 -24.69 0.77
N GLN A 482 -8.57 -24.29 0.97
CA GLN A 482 -8.92 -23.00 1.58
C GLN A 482 -8.56 -22.94 3.08
N PHE A 483 -8.71 -24.05 3.80
CA PHE A 483 -8.25 -24.21 5.18
C PHE A 483 -6.72 -24.11 5.30
N LEU A 484 -5.98 -24.85 4.47
CA LEU A 484 -4.51 -24.76 4.42
C LEU A 484 -4.03 -23.35 4.07
N THR A 485 -4.74 -22.66 3.17
CA THR A 485 -4.45 -21.25 2.82
C THR A 485 -4.66 -20.32 4.02
N ASN A 486 -5.76 -20.47 4.78
CA ASN A 486 -5.99 -19.68 6.00
C ASN A 486 -4.95 -19.97 7.10
N VAL A 487 -4.54 -21.23 7.30
CA VAL A 487 -3.47 -21.58 8.24
C VAL A 487 -2.12 -20.98 7.80
N PHE A 488 -1.82 -20.98 6.50
CA PHE A 488 -0.62 -20.34 5.95
C PHE A 488 -0.66 -18.81 6.15
N LEU A 489 -1.80 -18.17 5.90
CA LEU A 489 -1.99 -16.74 6.13
C LEU A 489 -1.91 -16.36 7.62
N GLN A 490 -2.48 -17.16 8.54
CA GLN A 490 -2.32 -16.95 9.98
C GLN A 490 -0.85 -17.08 10.42
N ASN A 491 -0.11 -18.05 9.87
CA ASN A 491 1.32 -18.19 10.17
C ASN A 491 2.16 -17.01 9.62
N GLN A 492 1.82 -16.46 8.45
CA GLN A 492 2.43 -15.22 7.95
C GLN A 492 2.04 -14.02 8.83
N LEU A 493 0.78 -13.89 9.23
CA LEU A 493 0.31 -12.82 10.11
C LEU A 493 1.01 -12.87 11.47
N ALA A 494 1.21 -14.07 12.03
CA ALA A 494 1.98 -14.30 13.26
C ALA A 494 3.46 -13.90 13.10
N ALA A 495 4.08 -14.23 11.95
CA ALA A 495 5.46 -13.82 11.67
C ALA A 495 5.62 -12.30 11.53
N VAL A 496 4.59 -11.58 11.07
CA VAL A 496 4.56 -10.10 10.97
C VAL A 496 4.16 -9.44 12.29
N THR A 497 3.32 -10.06 13.11
CA THR A 497 2.88 -9.51 14.42
C THR A 497 3.82 -9.84 15.57
N ALA A 498 4.63 -10.90 15.51
CA ALA A 498 5.63 -11.16 16.55
C ALA A 498 6.66 -10.02 16.74
N PRO A 499 7.19 -9.36 15.69
CA PRO A 499 7.96 -8.12 15.82
C PRO A 499 7.18 -6.96 16.46
N LEU A 500 5.89 -6.82 16.14
CA LEU A 500 5.04 -5.77 16.71
C LEU A 500 4.76 -6.02 18.20
N GLN A 501 4.47 -7.27 18.58
CA GLN A 501 4.36 -7.66 19.99
C GLN A 501 5.69 -7.52 20.74
N LEU A 502 6.85 -7.69 20.08
CA LEU A 502 8.15 -7.41 20.69
C LEU A 502 8.32 -5.91 20.99
N ILE A 503 7.90 -5.02 20.08
CA ILE A 503 7.88 -3.56 20.27
C ILE A 503 6.86 -3.17 21.36
N GLU A 504 5.68 -3.78 21.36
CA GLU A 504 4.64 -3.54 22.36
C GLU A 504 5.09 -3.99 23.75
N ASN A 505 5.79 -5.12 23.85
CA ASN A 505 6.38 -5.61 25.11
C ASN A 505 7.59 -4.76 25.56
N MET A 506 8.41 -4.22 24.64
CA MET A 506 9.39 -3.18 24.98
C MET A 506 8.74 -1.88 25.46
N THR A 507 7.53 -1.57 25.01
CA THR A 507 6.75 -0.41 25.46
C THR A 507 6.10 -0.67 26.84
N LYS A 508 5.53 -1.87 27.05
CA LYS A 508 4.88 -2.29 28.30
C LYS A 508 5.87 -2.58 29.44
N SER A 509 7.10 -3.01 29.14
CA SER A 509 8.16 -3.27 30.14
C SER A 509 8.75 -2.01 30.79
N GLY A 510 8.28 -0.81 30.44
CA GLY A 510 8.59 0.42 31.19
C GLY A 510 9.95 1.06 30.89
N ALA A 511 10.76 0.49 30.00
CA ALA A 511 12.08 0.99 29.62
C ALA A 511 12.09 2.41 29.00
N LEU A 512 10.92 2.99 28.72
CA LEU A 512 10.72 4.35 28.19
C LEU A 512 9.84 5.25 29.09
N LYS A 513 9.52 4.85 30.33
CA LYS A 513 8.85 5.73 31.30
C LYS A 513 9.88 6.57 32.08
N GLY A 514 10.51 7.55 31.41
CA GLY A 514 11.57 8.34 32.07
C GLY A 514 12.14 9.58 31.37
N THR A 515 11.62 10.04 30.23
CA THR A 515 12.09 11.28 29.56
C THR A 515 10.92 12.15 29.13
N GLN A 516 11.03 13.46 29.34
CA GLN A 516 10.02 14.42 28.86
C GLN A 516 10.20 14.71 27.37
N LEU A 517 9.16 15.28 26.73
CA LEU A 517 9.11 15.51 25.29
C LEU A 517 10.16 16.51 24.78
N SER A 518 10.84 17.22 25.68
CA SER A 518 11.99 18.11 25.42
C SER A 518 13.23 17.39 24.88
N ASP A 519 13.43 16.12 25.26
CA ASP A 519 14.74 15.48 25.15
C ASP A 519 14.91 14.67 23.85
N VAL A 520 13.84 14.59 23.05
CA VAL A 520 13.81 13.87 21.76
C VAL A 520 14.91 14.33 20.80
N PRO A 521 15.22 15.63 20.62
CA PRO A 521 16.35 16.06 19.79
C PRO A 521 17.71 15.55 20.30
N HIS A 522 17.90 15.52 21.61
CA HIS A 522 19.15 15.06 22.23
C HIS A 522 19.28 13.53 22.21
N LEU A 523 18.16 12.80 22.25
CA LEU A 523 18.14 11.36 22.01
C LEU A 523 18.42 11.03 20.54
N ILE A 524 17.86 11.79 19.59
CA ILE A 524 18.16 11.69 18.15
C ILE A 524 19.64 12.02 17.87
N GLU A 525 20.19 13.04 18.52
CA GLU A 525 21.61 13.41 18.39
C GLU A 525 22.53 12.34 19.01
N THR A 526 22.18 11.81 20.18
CA THR A 526 22.89 10.68 20.82
C THR A 526 22.84 9.44 19.94
N LEU A 527 21.69 9.13 19.31
CA LEU A 527 21.55 8.05 18.33
C LEU A 527 22.37 8.33 17.07
N ASN A 528 22.41 9.57 16.57
CA ASN A 528 23.29 9.96 15.46
C ASN A 528 24.77 9.80 15.81
N VAL A 529 25.20 10.17 17.01
CA VAL A 529 26.56 9.94 17.50
C VAL A 529 26.85 8.43 17.57
N ARG A 530 25.91 7.62 18.07
CA ARG A 530 26.05 6.15 18.15
C ARG A 530 26.10 5.50 16.77
N VAL A 531 25.23 5.88 15.83
CA VAL A 531 25.23 5.43 14.44
C VAL A 531 26.49 5.86 13.71
N ASN A 532 26.98 7.09 13.90
CA ASN A 532 28.25 7.54 13.35
C ASN A 532 29.45 6.80 13.98
N HIS A 533 29.40 6.46 15.27
CA HIS A 533 30.42 5.67 15.94
C HIS A 533 30.45 4.23 15.38
N THR A 534 29.31 3.55 15.29
CA THR A 534 29.17 2.22 14.67
C THR A 534 29.57 2.25 13.19
N THR A 535 29.24 3.31 12.44
CA THR A 535 29.66 3.47 11.04
C THR A 535 31.18 3.67 10.91
N LYS A 536 31.80 4.43 11.82
CA LYS A 536 33.27 4.56 11.92
C LYS A 536 33.91 3.24 12.35
N MET A 537 33.30 2.47 13.25
CA MET A 537 33.78 1.16 13.69
C MET A 537 33.69 0.12 12.57
N ASN A 538 32.58 0.05 11.85
CA ASN A 538 32.43 -0.81 10.67
C ASN A 538 33.44 -0.41 9.57
N LYS A 539 33.66 0.88 9.31
CA LYS A 539 34.73 1.31 8.38
C LYS A 539 36.13 0.90 8.86
N LYS A 540 36.40 0.92 10.17
CA LYS A 540 37.66 0.38 10.72
C LYS A 540 37.74 -1.15 10.53
N LEU A 541 36.70 -1.91 10.86
CA LEU A 541 36.65 -3.36 10.65
C LEU A 541 36.80 -3.75 9.18
N THR A 542 36.06 -3.14 8.26
CA THR A 542 36.18 -3.43 6.81
C THR A 542 37.57 -3.09 6.28
N ASN A 543 38.21 -2.02 6.77
CA ASN A 543 39.59 -1.70 6.40
C ASN A 543 40.61 -2.65 7.04
N GLN A 544 40.38 -3.14 8.26
CA GLN A 544 41.20 -4.19 8.87
C GLN A 544 41.02 -5.53 8.14
N LEU A 545 39.79 -5.89 7.75
CA LEU A 545 39.49 -7.09 6.97
C LEU A 545 40.17 -7.05 5.60
N LYS A 546 40.09 -5.92 4.87
CA LYS A 546 40.83 -5.71 3.61
C LYS A 546 42.35 -5.76 3.79
N LYS A 547 42.89 -5.24 4.89
CA LYS A 547 44.31 -5.37 5.23
C LYS A 547 44.70 -6.82 5.57
N SER A 548 43.83 -7.57 6.24
CA SER A 548 44.03 -9.00 6.52
C SER A 548 44.03 -9.81 5.22
N GLN A 549 43.02 -9.64 4.37
CA GLN A 549 42.91 -10.33 3.08
C GLN A 549 44.08 -10.01 2.14
N THR A 550 44.56 -8.75 2.10
CA THR A 550 45.76 -8.40 1.33
C THR A 550 47.07 -8.87 1.98
N HIS A 551 47.08 -9.14 3.29
CA HIS A 551 48.21 -9.80 3.95
C HIS A 551 48.22 -11.31 3.69
N GLU A 552 47.06 -11.98 3.78
CA GLU A 552 46.87 -13.40 3.44
C GLU A 552 47.22 -13.66 1.97
N MET A 553 46.77 -12.82 1.04
CA MET A 553 47.10 -12.98 -0.38
C MET A 553 48.62 -12.84 -0.65
N LYS A 554 49.30 -11.93 0.06
CA LYS A 554 50.77 -11.79 0.01
C LYS A 554 51.50 -12.94 0.69
N LEU A 555 50.94 -13.49 1.78
CA LEU A 555 51.46 -14.70 2.42
C LEU A 555 51.34 -15.90 1.49
N ALA A 556 50.18 -16.13 0.88
CA ALA A 556 49.96 -17.21 -0.08
C ALA A 556 50.86 -17.09 -1.34
N GLN A 557 51.12 -15.87 -1.82
CA GLN A 557 52.13 -15.65 -2.86
C GLN A 557 53.54 -16.02 -2.37
N SER A 558 53.95 -15.52 -1.19
CA SER A 558 55.27 -15.83 -0.62
C SER A 558 55.44 -17.32 -0.26
N GLU A 559 54.37 -18.02 0.13
CA GLU A 559 54.38 -19.46 0.35
C GLU A 559 54.52 -20.23 -0.96
N ASN A 560 53.81 -19.86 -2.03
CA ASN A 560 54.00 -20.48 -3.35
C ASN A 560 55.41 -20.21 -3.93
N GLU A 561 55.95 -19.02 -3.75
CA GLU A 561 57.35 -18.69 -4.11
C GLU A 561 58.32 -19.58 -3.32
N LYS A 562 58.18 -19.66 -1.99
CA LYS A 562 59.01 -20.52 -1.13
C LYS A 562 58.85 -22.00 -1.46
N LYS A 563 57.65 -22.46 -1.78
CA LYS A 563 57.35 -23.86 -2.13
C LYS A 563 57.99 -24.24 -3.47
N THR A 564 57.92 -23.34 -4.46
CA THR A 564 58.68 -23.46 -5.71
C THR A 564 60.20 -23.48 -5.44
N LYS A 565 60.69 -22.57 -4.58
CA LYS A 565 62.11 -22.53 -4.19
C LYS A 565 62.59 -23.79 -3.47
N ILE A 566 61.73 -24.39 -2.64
CA ILE A 566 61.99 -25.68 -1.98
C ILE A 566 62.08 -26.79 -3.02
N SER A 567 61.15 -26.87 -3.99
CA SER A 567 61.24 -27.86 -5.07
C SER A 567 62.47 -27.69 -5.97
N GLU A 568 62.88 -26.45 -6.27
CA GLU A 568 64.16 -26.17 -6.96
C GLU A 568 65.37 -26.66 -6.14
N LEU A 569 65.37 -26.41 -4.82
CA LEU A 569 66.45 -26.81 -3.93
C LEU A 569 66.49 -28.33 -3.70
N THR A 570 65.35 -29.02 -3.65
CA THR A 570 65.29 -30.50 -3.64
C THR A 570 65.92 -31.06 -4.91
N LEU A 571 65.55 -30.54 -6.09
CA LEU A 571 66.19 -30.93 -7.35
C LEU A 571 67.70 -30.65 -7.38
N GLN A 572 68.19 -29.58 -6.74
CA GLN A 572 69.64 -29.35 -6.60
C GLN A 572 70.30 -30.35 -5.64
N ILE A 573 69.65 -30.68 -4.52
CA ILE A 573 70.15 -31.68 -3.56
C ILE A 573 70.24 -33.07 -4.22
N ASP A 574 69.22 -33.49 -4.97
CA ASP A 574 69.21 -34.78 -5.67
C ASP A 574 70.32 -34.86 -6.72
N ASN A 575 70.56 -33.78 -7.47
CA ASN A 575 71.67 -33.70 -8.42
C ASN A 575 73.05 -33.75 -7.73
N LEU A 576 73.23 -32.99 -6.64
CA LEU A 576 74.49 -32.99 -5.87
C LEU A 576 74.78 -34.34 -5.19
N GLN A 577 73.75 -35.05 -4.73
CA GLN A 577 73.89 -36.41 -4.20
C GLN A 577 74.36 -37.40 -5.29
N ASN A 578 73.85 -37.27 -6.52
CA ASN A 578 74.33 -38.04 -7.66
C ASN A 578 75.80 -37.71 -8.01
N GLU A 579 76.20 -36.43 -8.01
CA GLU A 579 77.61 -36.03 -8.21
C GLU A 579 78.54 -36.58 -7.12
N ILE A 580 78.12 -36.55 -5.84
CA ILE A 580 78.86 -37.14 -4.72
C ILE A 580 79.04 -38.65 -4.92
N GLY A 581 78.02 -39.35 -5.43
CA GLY A 581 78.12 -40.76 -5.83
C GLY A 581 79.22 -40.99 -6.88
N ILE A 582 79.23 -40.18 -7.94
CA ILE A 582 80.23 -40.25 -9.02
C ILE A 582 81.64 -39.92 -8.52
N LEU A 583 81.78 -38.93 -7.62
CA LEU A 583 83.07 -38.51 -7.05
C LEU A 583 83.66 -39.58 -6.12
N ASN A 584 82.85 -40.25 -5.31
CA ASN A 584 83.32 -41.35 -4.45
C ASN A 584 83.91 -42.51 -5.28
N VAL A 585 83.28 -42.88 -6.40
CA VAL A 585 83.81 -43.91 -7.32
C VAL A 585 85.17 -43.49 -7.89
N LYS A 586 85.34 -42.22 -8.30
CA LYS A 586 86.62 -41.70 -8.79
C LYS A 586 87.72 -41.71 -7.72
N LEU A 587 87.38 -41.34 -6.49
CA LEU A 587 88.33 -41.30 -5.37
C LEU A 587 88.80 -42.72 -5.00
N GLN A 588 87.91 -43.71 -5.07
CA GLN A 588 88.24 -45.12 -4.84
C GLN A 588 89.20 -45.69 -5.89
N VAL A 589 89.15 -45.21 -7.15
CA VAL A 589 90.14 -45.57 -8.18
C VAL A 589 91.50 -44.94 -7.87
N ALA A 590 91.56 -43.63 -7.60
CA ALA A 590 92.81 -42.90 -7.37
C ALA A 590 93.64 -43.41 -6.17
N ASN A 591 92.96 -43.83 -5.09
CA ASN A 591 93.66 -44.41 -3.92
C ASN A 591 94.37 -45.74 -4.23
N ASN A 592 93.89 -46.53 -5.19
CA ASN A 592 94.54 -47.78 -5.58
C ASN A 592 95.82 -47.53 -6.40
N GLU A 593 95.87 -46.45 -7.20
CA GLU A 593 97.07 -46.09 -7.97
C GLU A 593 98.21 -45.56 -7.08
N LEU A 594 97.88 -44.78 -6.05
CA LEU A 594 98.86 -44.21 -5.12
C LEU A 594 99.57 -45.27 -4.26
N LEU A 595 98.94 -46.41 -4.00
CA LEU A 595 99.54 -47.49 -3.21
C LEU A 595 100.74 -48.16 -3.92
N ILE A 596 100.81 -48.06 -5.25
CA ILE A 596 101.82 -48.73 -6.08
C ILE A 596 103.16 -47.96 -6.10
N LYS A 597 103.15 -46.63 -5.91
CA LYS A 597 104.31 -45.75 -6.17
C LYS A 597 105.17 -45.37 -4.95
N LYS A 598 105.07 -46.08 -3.82
CA LYS A 598 105.71 -45.68 -2.55
C LYS A 598 106.96 -46.49 -2.14
N ASN A 599 107.39 -47.48 -2.93
CA ASN A 599 108.26 -48.56 -2.43
C ASN A 599 109.76 -48.52 -2.83
N GLU A 600 110.29 -47.46 -3.43
CA GLU A 600 111.63 -47.51 -4.05
C GLU A 600 112.66 -46.49 -3.50
N CYS A 601 113.81 -47.06 -3.08
CA CYS A 601 115.16 -46.49 -2.97
C CYS A 601 115.56 -45.50 -1.84
N GLY A 602 116.39 -46.02 -0.92
CA GLY A 602 117.65 -45.35 -0.53
C GLY A 602 118.81 -45.76 -1.47
N SER A 603 120.10 -45.63 -1.16
CA SER A 603 120.73 -45.13 0.08
C SER A 603 122.22 -44.76 -0.14
N LEU A 604 122.74 -43.80 0.62
CA LEU A 604 124.02 -43.90 1.34
C LEU A 604 125.30 -44.24 0.52
N ASP A 605 125.73 -43.33 -0.37
CA ASP A 605 127.16 -43.11 -0.66
C ASP A 605 127.59 -41.78 -0.02
N GLN A 606 127.81 -41.86 1.30
CA GLN A 606 127.79 -40.70 2.20
C GLN A 606 129.18 -40.30 2.71
N PHE A 607 130.24 -41.00 2.31
CA PHE A 607 131.57 -40.88 2.92
C PHE A 607 132.64 -40.24 2.00
N ALA A 608 132.48 -40.30 0.69
CA ALA A 608 133.28 -39.50 -0.25
C ALA A 608 132.99 -37.98 -0.17
N LYS A 609 131.98 -37.58 0.61
CA LYS A 609 131.36 -36.25 0.59
C LYS A 609 132.10 -35.16 1.36
N GLU A 610 132.85 -35.46 2.41
CA GLU A 610 133.25 -34.41 3.38
C GLU A 610 134.59 -33.73 3.06
N ILE A 611 135.59 -34.45 2.52
CA ILE A 611 136.92 -33.88 2.26
C ILE A 611 136.99 -33.14 0.92
N ARG A 612 136.17 -33.51 -0.07
CA ARG A 612 136.02 -32.70 -1.30
C ARG A 612 135.10 -31.49 -1.07
N ALA A 613 134.13 -31.61 -0.15
CA ALA A 613 133.25 -30.50 0.23
C ALA A 613 134.05 -29.28 0.68
N GLY A 614 134.88 -29.31 1.73
CA GLY A 614 135.41 -28.07 2.34
C GLY A 614 136.15 -27.04 1.44
N VAL A 615 136.51 -27.39 0.20
CA VAL A 615 137.01 -26.45 -0.84
C VAL A 615 135.97 -26.20 -1.93
N GLU A 616 135.28 -27.24 -2.40
CA GLU A 616 134.24 -27.14 -3.45
C GLU A 616 132.96 -26.46 -2.92
N GLU A 617 132.69 -26.58 -1.61
CA GLU A 617 131.59 -26.02 -0.83
C GLU A 617 131.65 -24.50 -0.75
N LYS A 618 132.83 -23.85 -0.70
CA LYS A 618 132.87 -22.36 -0.73
C LYS A 618 132.69 -21.78 -2.13
N ALA A 619 133.11 -22.51 -3.17
CA ALA A 619 132.82 -22.15 -4.55
C ALA A 619 131.35 -22.42 -4.90
N ASN A 620 130.82 -23.57 -4.49
CA ASN A 620 129.43 -23.94 -4.70
C ASN A 620 128.48 -23.20 -3.76
N ASP A 621 128.76 -22.89 -2.49
CA ASP A 621 127.86 -22.04 -1.68
C ASP A 621 127.64 -20.68 -2.33
N GLN A 622 128.68 -20.11 -2.94
CA GLN A 622 128.53 -18.83 -3.63
C GLN A 622 127.80 -18.99 -4.97
N LYS A 623 128.12 -20.03 -5.75
CA LYS A 623 127.50 -20.33 -7.06
C LYS A 623 126.08 -20.90 -6.95
N GLU A 624 125.77 -21.56 -5.84
CA GLU A 624 124.48 -22.14 -5.48
C GLU A 624 123.67 -21.16 -4.64
N ARG A 625 124.26 -20.19 -3.92
CA ARG A 625 123.53 -18.98 -3.50
C ARG A 625 123.14 -18.14 -4.69
N THR A 626 124.02 -17.91 -5.68
CA THR A 626 123.59 -17.24 -6.92
C THR A 626 122.56 -18.09 -7.66
N ALA A 627 122.76 -19.40 -7.84
CA ALA A 627 121.76 -20.22 -8.53
C ALA A 627 120.45 -20.40 -7.73
N LYS A 628 120.45 -20.42 -6.39
CA LYS A 628 119.23 -20.42 -5.55
C LYS A 628 118.55 -19.05 -5.56
N LEU A 629 119.31 -17.96 -5.60
CA LEU A 629 118.76 -16.60 -5.77
C LEU A 629 118.20 -16.43 -7.18
N GLU A 630 118.90 -16.83 -8.24
CA GLU A 630 118.44 -16.81 -9.62
C GLU A 630 117.25 -17.75 -9.83
N ALA A 631 117.25 -18.95 -9.24
CA ALA A 631 116.10 -19.85 -9.27
C ALA A 631 114.92 -19.29 -8.46
N ALA A 632 115.15 -18.63 -7.31
CA ALA A 632 114.11 -17.96 -6.56
C ALA A 632 113.59 -16.69 -7.26
N LEU A 633 114.44 -15.96 -7.99
CA LEU A 633 114.07 -14.78 -8.76
C LEU A 633 113.34 -15.19 -10.05
N ALA A 634 113.77 -16.27 -10.72
CA ALA A 634 113.06 -16.89 -11.83
C ALA A 634 111.73 -17.51 -11.39
N GLN A 635 111.69 -18.17 -10.22
CA GLN A 635 110.45 -18.68 -9.63
C GLN A 635 109.53 -17.53 -9.23
N LYS A 636 110.02 -16.48 -8.57
CA LYS A 636 109.18 -15.30 -8.24
C LYS A 636 108.77 -14.51 -9.48
N THR A 637 109.57 -14.49 -10.54
CA THR A 637 109.17 -13.94 -11.84
C THR A 637 108.11 -14.81 -12.50
N LYS A 638 108.21 -16.14 -12.41
CA LYS A 638 107.21 -17.10 -12.89
C LYS A 638 105.91 -16.99 -12.09
N GLU A 639 105.97 -16.92 -10.77
CA GLU A 639 104.82 -16.65 -9.89
C GLU A 639 104.21 -15.27 -10.17
N CYS A 640 104.99 -14.22 -10.39
CA CYS A 640 104.49 -12.91 -10.81
C CYS A 640 103.83 -12.95 -12.20
N ASN A 641 104.37 -13.72 -13.16
CA ASN A 641 103.77 -13.91 -14.47
C ASN A 641 102.49 -14.75 -14.39
N GLU A 642 102.45 -15.78 -13.54
CA GLU A 642 101.26 -16.61 -13.26
C GLU A 642 100.18 -15.80 -12.54
N LEU A 643 100.55 -14.94 -11.58
CA LEU A 643 99.65 -13.98 -10.94
C LEU A 643 99.18 -12.89 -11.92
N THR A 644 100.01 -12.47 -12.86
CA THR A 644 99.63 -11.49 -13.90
C THR A 644 98.65 -12.12 -14.89
N LEU A 645 98.88 -13.36 -15.32
CA LEU A 645 97.92 -14.14 -16.13
C LEU A 645 96.63 -14.40 -15.35
N LEU A 646 96.71 -14.80 -14.09
CA LEU A 646 95.53 -15.01 -13.23
C LEU A 646 94.73 -13.72 -13.04
N LEU A 647 95.38 -12.56 -12.86
CA LEU A 647 94.72 -11.25 -12.83
C LEU A 647 94.11 -10.88 -14.18
N GLN A 648 94.76 -11.23 -15.29
CA GLN A 648 94.26 -10.96 -16.64
C GLN A 648 93.04 -11.83 -16.98
N ASP A 649 93.03 -13.09 -16.54
CA ASP A 649 91.90 -14.01 -16.71
C ASP A 649 90.78 -13.77 -15.70
N LEU A 650 91.07 -13.37 -14.45
CA LEU A 650 90.05 -12.81 -13.55
C LEU A 650 89.41 -11.57 -14.17
N LYS A 651 90.21 -10.68 -14.78
CA LYS A 651 89.69 -9.49 -15.43
C LYS A 651 88.77 -9.84 -16.61
N LYS A 652 89.17 -10.75 -17.50
CA LYS A 652 88.28 -11.28 -18.56
C LYS A 652 87.00 -11.87 -17.96
N SER A 653 87.11 -12.69 -16.92
CA SER A 653 85.96 -13.34 -16.29
C SER A 653 84.99 -12.32 -15.66
N VAL A 654 85.52 -11.27 -15.02
CA VAL A 654 84.72 -10.15 -14.49
C VAL A 654 84.11 -9.34 -15.62
N ASP A 655 84.85 -9.02 -16.69
CA ASP A 655 84.35 -8.29 -17.85
C ASP A 655 83.24 -9.09 -18.56
N GLU A 656 83.38 -10.41 -18.72
CA GLU A 656 82.36 -11.31 -19.30
C GLU A 656 81.12 -11.46 -18.41
N ASN A 657 81.30 -11.62 -17.09
CA ASN A 657 80.19 -11.72 -16.14
C ASN A 657 79.44 -10.38 -16.01
N THR A 658 80.16 -9.26 -16.09
CA THR A 658 79.57 -7.91 -16.15
C THR A 658 78.81 -7.71 -17.47
N ASN A 659 79.39 -8.06 -18.62
CA ASN A 659 78.72 -7.97 -19.92
C ASN A 659 77.47 -8.87 -20.03
N THR A 660 77.50 -10.09 -19.48
CA THR A 660 76.30 -10.95 -19.44
C THR A 660 75.26 -10.49 -18.42
N THR A 661 75.66 -9.77 -17.38
CA THR A 661 74.72 -9.12 -16.44
C THR A 661 74.08 -7.89 -17.09
N ILE A 662 74.85 -7.04 -17.77
CA ILE A 662 74.34 -5.89 -18.55
C ILE A 662 73.34 -6.37 -19.62
N LYS A 663 73.66 -7.43 -20.38
CA LYS A 663 72.74 -8.00 -21.37
C LYS A 663 71.44 -8.55 -20.75
N ARG A 664 71.48 -9.08 -19.52
CA ARG A 664 70.27 -9.48 -18.77
C ARG A 664 69.46 -8.26 -18.32
N LEU A 665 70.12 -7.20 -17.83
CA LEU A 665 69.47 -5.97 -17.42
C LEU A 665 68.79 -5.27 -18.61
N MET A 666 69.47 -5.10 -19.74
CA MET A 666 68.90 -4.54 -20.97
C MET A 666 67.68 -5.34 -21.45
N LYS A 667 67.74 -6.68 -21.43
CA LYS A 667 66.59 -7.52 -21.82
C LYS A 667 65.42 -7.42 -20.82
N ASN A 668 65.71 -7.22 -19.54
CA ASN A 668 64.66 -6.97 -18.55
C ASN A 668 64.04 -5.58 -18.72
N GLU A 669 64.84 -4.56 -19.03
CA GLU A 669 64.40 -3.20 -19.35
C GLU A 669 63.53 -3.18 -20.62
N GLU A 670 63.93 -3.90 -21.68
CA GLU A 670 63.13 -4.16 -22.89
C GLU A 670 61.79 -4.85 -22.55
N ASN A 671 61.81 -5.89 -21.70
CA ASN A 671 60.58 -6.55 -21.22
C ASN A 671 59.67 -5.58 -20.44
N TYR A 672 60.22 -4.72 -19.59
CA TYR A 672 59.44 -3.74 -18.84
C TYR A 672 58.89 -2.62 -19.72
N LEU A 673 59.64 -2.16 -20.74
CA LEU A 673 59.15 -1.22 -21.75
C LEU A 673 57.98 -1.81 -22.53
N ASN A 674 58.12 -3.03 -23.03
CA ASN A 674 57.04 -3.77 -23.70
C ASN A 674 55.81 -3.97 -22.80
N GLN A 675 56.01 -4.19 -21.48
CA GLN A 675 54.92 -4.31 -20.51
C GLN A 675 54.24 -2.96 -20.22
N ILE A 676 55.00 -1.87 -20.17
CA ILE A 676 54.46 -0.51 -20.03
C ILE A 676 53.67 -0.11 -21.28
N GLU A 677 54.16 -0.42 -22.49
CA GLU A 677 53.45 -0.19 -23.74
C GLU A 677 52.14 -0.99 -23.80
N ALA A 678 52.16 -2.28 -23.45
CA ALA A 678 50.96 -3.10 -23.37
C ALA A 678 49.93 -2.57 -22.35
N LEU A 679 50.38 -2.05 -21.20
CA LEU A 679 49.50 -1.44 -20.21
C LEU A 679 48.95 -0.08 -20.67
N ASN A 680 49.74 0.75 -21.36
CA ASN A 680 49.27 2.01 -21.94
C ASN A 680 48.20 1.76 -23.01
N ASN A 681 48.41 0.78 -23.89
CA ASN A 681 47.44 0.39 -24.91
C ASN A 681 46.12 -0.12 -24.29
N GLN A 682 46.17 -0.86 -23.17
CA GLN A 682 44.97 -1.25 -22.41
C GLN A 682 44.26 -0.05 -21.76
N VAL A 683 45.02 0.95 -21.26
CA VAL A 683 44.42 2.19 -20.72
C VAL A 683 43.72 2.97 -21.83
N GLU A 684 44.32 3.10 -23.01
CA GLU A 684 43.72 3.78 -24.16
C GLU A 684 42.45 3.04 -24.66
N GLU A 685 42.47 1.70 -24.74
CA GLU A 685 41.30 0.89 -25.07
C GLU A 685 40.16 1.07 -24.05
N TYR A 686 40.48 1.11 -22.74
CA TYR A 686 39.48 1.40 -21.70
C TYR A 686 38.96 2.85 -21.75
N GLU A 687 39.78 3.84 -22.12
CA GLU A 687 39.31 5.21 -22.33
C GLU A 687 38.38 5.30 -23.55
N GLU A 688 38.70 4.64 -24.66
CA GLU A 688 37.81 4.46 -25.82
C GLU A 688 36.47 3.80 -25.42
N GLU A 689 36.50 2.68 -24.68
CA GLU A 689 35.28 1.98 -24.26
C GLU A 689 34.43 2.86 -23.33
N LEU A 690 35.07 3.61 -22.43
CA LEU A 690 34.41 4.53 -21.51
C LEU A 690 33.84 5.77 -22.22
N GLN A 691 34.49 6.26 -23.29
CA GLN A 691 33.92 7.27 -24.21
C GLN A 691 32.69 6.71 -24.95
N ARG A 692 32.77 5.48 -25.49
CA ARG A 692 31.64 4.80 -26.16
C ARG A 692 30.47 4.58 -25.20
N ARG A 693 30.71 4.10 -23.98
CA ARG A 693 29.67 3.94 -22.93
C ARG A 693 29.04 5.28 -22.54
N LYS A 694 29.82 6.36 -22.38
CA LYS A 694 29.30 7.72 -22.15
C LYS A 694 28.40 8.19 -23.31
N LYS A 695 28.82 7.98 -24.56
CA LYS A 695 28.04 8.35 -25.76
C LYS A 695 26.73 7.57 -25.83
N ASN A 696 26.77 6.26 -25.59
CA ASN A 696 25.58 5.41 -25.58
C ASN A 696 24.62 5.79 -24.45
N ALA A 697 25.11 5.98 -23.23
CA ALA A 697 24.29 6.43 -22.09
C ALA A 697 23.63 7.80 -22.35
N LYS A 698 24.36 8.75 -22.98
CA LYS A 698 23.80 10.05 -23.38
C LYS A 698 22.71 9.91 -24.43
N ASN A 699 22.87 9.00 -25.40
CA ASN A 699 21.85 8.71 -26.40
C ASN A 699 20.61 8.06 -25.77
N SER A 700 20.78 7.03 -24.94
CA SER A 700 19.67 6.39 -24.22
C SER A 700 18.93 7.37 -23.30
N MET A 701 19.64 8.26 -22.61
CA MET A 701 19.03 9.33 -21.80
C MET A 701 18.24 10.33 -22.66
N LYS A 702 18.73 10.67 -23.86
CA LYS A 702 18.00 11.51 -24.81
C LYS A 702 16.72 10.83 -25.29
N THR A 703 16.79 9.57 -25.74
CA THR A 703 15.62 8.80 -26.19
C THR A 703 14.61 8.58 -25.06
N LEU A 704 15.05 8.30 -23.83
CA LEU A 704 14.16 8.17 -22.68
C LEU A 704 13.48 9.50 -22.32
N LYS A 705 14.18 10.64 -22.47
CA LYS A 705 13.57 11.97 -22.33
C LYS A 705 12.55 12.22 -23.44
N GLU A 706 12.88 11.89 -24.69
CA GLU A 706 11.97 12.05 -25.84
C GLU A 706 10.69 11.20 -25.67
N GLN A 707 10.80 9.99 -25.12
CA GLN A 707 9.65 9.16 -24.73
C GLN A 707 8.84 9.77 -23.58
N TYR A 708 9.49 10.37 -22.58
CA TYR A 708 8.81 11.01 -21.45
C TYR A 708 8.10 12.31 -21.86
N ASP A 709 8.77 13.16 -22.65
CA ASP A 709 8.20 14.38 -23.23
C ASP A 709 7.00 14.05 -24.16
N GLN A 710 7.09 12.95 -24.93
CA GLN A 710 5.98 12.45 -25.76
C GLN A 710 4.81 11.92 -24.90
N SER A 711 5.08 11.13 -23.86
CA SER A 711 4.05 10.60 -22.96
C SER A 711 3.34 11.70 -22.17
N LEU A 712 4.06 12.74 -21.73
CA LEU A 712 3.46 13.95 -21.14
C LEU A 712 2.54 14.67 -22.13
N LYS A 713 2.92 14.74 -23.41
CA LYS A 713 2.11 15.35 -24.47
C LYS A 713 0.83 14.56 -24.74
N GLU A 714 0.92 13.23 -24.81
CA GLU A 714 -0.23 12.34 -24.97
C GLU A 714 -1.18 12.41 -23.77
N MET A 715 -0.65 12.44 -22.55
CA MET A 715 -1.43 12.63 -21.32
C MET A 715 -2.13 14.00 -21.27
N SER A 716 -1.44 15.07 -21.68
CA SER A 716 -2.02 16.41 -21.80
C SER A 716 -3.11 16.49 -22.88
N GLN A 717 -2.93 15.79 -24.00
CA GLN A 717 -3.93 15.72 -25.06
C GLN A 717 -5.19 14.97 -24.59
N HIS A 718 -5.05 13.81 -23.94
CA HIS A 718 -6.18 13.09 -23.35
C HIS A 718 -6.87 13.87 -22.21
N TYR A 719 -6.13 14.71 -21.47
CA TYR A 719 -6.72 15.59 -20.47
C TYR A 719 -7.64 16.65 -21.11
N GLU A 720 -7.18 17.33 -22.17
CA GLU A 720 -8.00 18.31 -22.90
C GLU A 720 -9.15 17.65 -23.69
N GLU A 721 -8.97 16.45 -24.25
CA GLU A 721 -10.05 15.66 -24.83
C GLU A 721 -11.11 15.28 -23.79
N GLY A 722 -10.69 14.81 -22.61
CA GLY A 722 -11.58 14.47 -21.49
C GLY A 722 -12.32 15.69 -20.94
N LYS A 723 -11.62 16.81 -20.76
CA LYS A 723 -12.18 18.10 -20.35
C LYS A 723 -13.22 18.61 -21.35
N LYS A 724 -12.92 18.57 -22.66
CA LYS A 724 -13.89 18.94 -23.69
C LYS A 724 -15.13 18.05 -23.67
N ASN A 725 -14.96 16.72 -23.56
CA ASN A 725 -16.09 15.79 -23.46
C ASN A 725 -16.97 16.07 -22.23
N LEU A 726 -16.38 16.51 -21.11
CA LEU A 726 -17.12 16.96 -19.92
C LEU A 726 -17.83 18.30 -20.15
N GLU A 727 -17.20 19.27 -20.81
CA GLU A 727 -17.82 20.55 -21.20
C GLU A 727 -19.02 20.34 -22.15
N ASP A 728 -18.88 19.50 -23.18
CA ASP A 728 -19.96 19.11 -24.09
C ASP A 728 -21.11 18.37 -23.34
N THR A 729 -20.76 17.52 -22.37
CA THR A 729 -21.74 16.83 -21.50
C THR A 729 -22.49 17.81 -20.59
N ILE A 730 -21.78 18.77 -19.98
CA ILE A 730 -22.38 19.82 -19.15
C ILE A 730 -23.30 20.72 -19.98
N ALA A 731 -22.95 21.03 -21.22
CA ALA A 731 -23.80 21.77 -22.15
C ALA A 731 -25.11 21.00 -22.43
N SER A 732 -25.04 19.71 -22.78
CA SER A 732 -26.23 18.88 -23.00
C SER A 732 -27.10 18.71 -21.75
N LEU A 733 -26.50 18.64 -20.56
CA LEU A 733 -27.24 18.58 -19.29
C LEU A 733 -27.94 19.91 -18.96
N ARG A 734 -27.33 21.06 -19.27
CA ARG A 734 -27.97 22.38 -19.15
C ARG A 734 -29.15 22.51 -20.11
N GLU A 735 -28.97 22.15 -21.37
CA GLU A 735 -30.05 22.14 -22.37
C GLU A 735 -31.23 21.26 -21.93
N LYS A 736 -30.96 20.07 -21.38
CA LYS A 736 -32.01 19.20 -20.82
C LYS A 736 -32.69 19.81 -19.59
N ALA A 737 -31.94 20.48 -18.71
CA ALA A 737 -32.50 21.15 -17.54
C ALA A 737 -33.39 22.35 -17.91
N ASP A 738 -33.00 23.13 -18.92
CA ASP A 738 -33.80 24.28 -19.38
C ASP A 738 -35.03 23.83 -20.20
N ASN A 739 -34.93 22.78 -21.00
CA ASN A 739 -36.11 22.12 -21.60
C ASN A 739 -37.07 21.57 -20.53
N ALA A 740 -36.55 20.97 -19.46
CA ALA A 740 -37.36 20.50 -18.34
C ALA A 740 -38.04 21.67 -17.60
N ARG A 741 -37.34 22.79 -17.38
CA ARG A 741 -37.92 24.03 -16.82
C ARG A 741 -39.03 24.60 -17.69
N GLU A 742 -38.85 24.64 -19.02
CA GLU A 742 -39.89 25.13 -19.93
C GLU A 742 -41.12 24.20 -19.94
N MET A 743 -40.92 22.88 -19.90
CA MET A 743 -42.00 21.90 -19.73
C MET A 743 -42.74 22.09 -18.39
N SER A 744 -42.02 22.28 -17.28
CA SER A 744 -42.63 22.58 -15.97
C SER A 744 -43.40 23.90 -16.00
N LYS A 745 -42.90 24.94 -16.67
CA LYS A 745 -43.60 26.22 -16.82
C LYS A 745 -44.91 26.06 -17.58
N LYS A 746 -44.89 25.36 -18.73
CA LYS A 746 -46.10 25.06 -19.51
C LYS A 746 -47.10 24.20 -18.72
N LEU A 747 -46.62 23.27 -17.89
CA LEU A 747 -47.48 22.47 -17.01
C LEU A 747 -48.18 23.34 -15.96
N VAL A 748 -47.44 24.27 -15.31
CA VAL A 748 -48.00 25.21 -14.32
C VAL A 748 -48.97 26.21 -14.97
N GLU A 749 -48.67 26.70 -16.17
CA GLU A 749 -49.56 27.57 -16.93
C GLU A 749 -50.89 26.86 -17.24
N ASN A 750 -50.82 25.63 -17.79
CA ASN A 750 -51.98 24.77 -18.04
C ASN A 750 -52.77 24.46 -16.75
N MET A 751 -52.10 24.15 -15.63
CA MET A 751 -52.80 23.91 -14.36
C MET A 751 -53.56 25.16 -13.91
N SER A 752 -52.97 26.36 -14.04
CA SER A 752 -53.67 27.61 -13.68
C SER A 752 -54.89 27.88 -14.57
N GLU A 753 -54.88 27.46 -15.84
CA GLU A 753 -56.03 27.59 -16.74
C GLU A 753 -57.14 26.59 -16.38
N VAL A 754 -56.78 25.33 -16.09
CA VAL A 754 -57.72 24.31 -15.60
C VAL A 754 -58.33 24.71 -14.25
N GLU A 755 -57.53 25.26 -13.35
CA GLU A 755 -57.96 25.72 -12.02
C GLU A 755 -58.92 26.92 -12.13
N LYS A 756 -58.60 27.94 -12.95
CA LYS A 756 -59.53 29.04 -13.29
C LYS A 756 -60.83 28.51 -13.89
N ARG A 757 -60.76 27.51 -14.78
CA ARG A 757 -61.93 26.88 -15.41
C ARG A 757 -62.77 26.09 -14.40
N ASN A 758 -62.16 25.42 -13.43
CA ASN A 758 -62.88 24.79 -12.32
C ASN A 758 -63.57 25.85 -11.44
N VAL A 759 -62.90 26.93 -11.07
CA VAL A 759 -63.52 28.03 -10.29
C VAL A 759 -64.71 28.65 -11.04
N GLN A 760 -64.59 28.85 -12.36
CA GLN A 760 -65.67 29.29 -13.24
C GLN A 760 -66.86 28.31 -13.20
N LEU A 761 -66.62 27.00 -13.41
CA LEU A 761 -67.66 25.96 -13.39
C LEU A 761 -68.30 25.77 -12.01
N THR A 762 -67.54 25.90 -10.92
CA THR A 762 -68.07 25.88 -9.55
C THR A 762 -69.00 27.08 -9.32
N LYS A 763 -68.62 28.27 -9.78
CA LYS A 763 -69.47 29.47 -9.70
C LYS A 763 -70.77 29.28 -10.49
N GLU A 764 -70.69 28.82 -11.74
CA GLU A 764 -71.85 28.51 -12.57
C GLU A 764 -72.77 27.45 -11.94
N ASN A 765 -72.21 26.39 -11.34
CA ASN A 765 -72.98 25.40 -10.56
C ASN A 765 -73.65 26.01 -9.33
N THR A 766 -73.02 26.95 -8.61
CA THR A 766 -73.68 27.64 -7.48
C THR A 766 -74.81 28.57 -7.94
N GLU A 767 -74.67 29.24 -9.08
CA GLU A 767 -75.69 30.11 -9.68
C GLU A 767 -76.89 29.30 -10.22
N LEU A 768 -76.62 28.15 -10.85
CA LEU A 768 -77.64 27.18 -11.24
C LEU A 768 -78.34 26.59 -10.01
N GLY A 769 -77.59 26.21 -8.97
CA GLY A 769 -78.15 25.69 -7.71
C GLY A 769 -79.03 26.69 -6.96
N GLN A 770 -78.68 27.98 -7.00
CA GLN A 770 -79.53 29.06 -6.49
C GLN A 770 -80.78 29.25 -7.35
N SER A 771 -80.64 29.25 -8.68
CA SER A 771 -81.77 29.36 -9.62
C SER A 771 -82.76 28.20 -9.49
N LEU A 772 -82.27 26.97 -9.29
CA LEU A 772 -83.08 25.78 -9.07
C LEU A 772 -83.81 25.85 -7.71
N LYS A 773 -83.16 26.36 -6.65
CA LYS A 773 -83.83 26.65 -5.36
C LYS A 773 -84.91 27.72 -5.51
N ALA A 774 -84.66 28.79 -6.29
CA ALA A 774 -85.65 29.83 -6.56
C ALA A 774 -86.88 29.27 -7.31
N LEU A 775 -86.67 28.57 -8.43
CA LEU A 775 -87.72 27.91 -9.21
C LEU A 775 -88.51 26.88 -8.38
N LYS A 776 -87.86 26.11 -7.52
CA LYS A 776 -88.53 25.13 -6.63
C LYS A 776 -89.35 25.81 -5.53
N THR A 777 -88.94 26.99 -5.09
CA THR A 777 -89.71 27.84 -4.16
C THR A 777 -90.92 28.46 -4.86
N GLU A 778 -90.73 28.96 -6.09
CA GLU A 778 -91.80 29.51 -6.92
C GLU A 778 -92.83 28.45 -7.33
N GLN A 779 -92.39 27.24 -7.69
CA GLN A 779 -93.25 26.08 -7.94
C GLN A 779 -94.10 25.71 -6.70
N ASN A 780 -93.52 25.74 -5.50
CA ASN A 780 -94.27 25.54 -4.26
C ASN A 780 -95.28 26.67 -4.01
N ASN A 781 -94.92 27.93 -4.31
CA ASN A 781 -95.85 29.06 -4.21
C ASN A 781 -97.03 28.92 -5.18
N PHE A 782 -96.79 28.53 -6.44
CA PHE A 782 -97.85 28.21 -7.40
C PHE A 782 -98.71 27.03 -6.94
N LYS A 783 -98.11 25.95 -6.44
CA LYS A 783 -98.84 24.79 -5.90
C LYS A 783 -99.74 25.17 -4.72
N ASN A 784 -99.27 26.05 -3.83
CA ASN A 784 -100.04 26.58 -2.72
C ASN A 784 -101.16 27.52 -3.18
N ALA A 785 -100.90 28.38 -4.17
CA ALA A 785 -101.91 29.25 -4.77
C ALA A 785 -103.04 28.43 -5.44
N ILE A 786 -102.69 27.44 -6.28
CA ILE A 786 -103.66 26.54 -6.93
C ILE A 786 -104.46 25.74 -5.91
N ASN A 787 -103.85 25.29 -4.80
CA ASN A 787 -104.58 24.62 -3.73
C ASN A 787 -105.56 25.56 -3.02
N LYS A 788 -105.15 26.79 -2.71
CA LYS A 788 -106.02 27.82 -2.11
C LYS A 788 -107.17 28.20 -3.04
N GLU A 789 -106.91 28.35 -4.34
CA GLU A 789 -107.92 28.61 -5.35
C GLU A 789 -108.90 27.45 -5.49
N LYS A 790 -108.42 26.19 -5.55
CA LYS A 790 -109.29 25.00 -5.52
C LYS A 790 -110.17 24.95 -4.27
N GLN A 791 -109.64 25.35 -3.11
CA GLN A 791 -110.39 25.38 -1.85
C GLN A 791 -111.45 26.50 -1.86
N GLN A 792 -111.11 27.67 -2.40
CA GLN A 792 -112.02 28.81 -2.57
C GLN A 792 -113.14 28.50 -3.59
N ASN A 793 -112.80 27.88 -4.73
CA ASN A 793 -113.78 27.48 -5.75
C ASN A 793 -114.70 26.36 -5.24
N LYS A 794 -114.19 25.42 -4.43
CA LYS A 794 -115.04 24.45 -3.70
C LYS A 794 -116.00 25.14 -2.72
N ALA A 795 -115.54 26.15 -1.98
CA ALA A 795 -116.39 26.90 -1.06
C ALA A 795 -117.46 27.73 -1.80
N GLN A 796 -117.12 28.35 -2.93
CA GLN A 796 -118.09 29.05 -3.78
C GLN A 796 -119.13 28.10 -4.38
N LEU A 797 -118.71 26.93 -4.87
CA LEU A 797 -119.63 25.91 -5.40
C LEU A 797 -120.59 25.39 -4.33
N ALA A 798 -120.08 25.14 -3.10
CA ALA A 798 -120.91 24.73 -1.96
C ALA A 798 -121.92 25.83 -1.56
N ALA A 799 -121.50 27.11 -1.56
CA ALA A 799 -122.39 28.23 -1.28
C ALA A 799 -123.47 28.41 -2.38
N GLN A 800 -123.13 28.20 -3.65
CA GLN A 800 -124.09 28.20 -4.76
C GLN A 800 -125.09 27.04 -4.64
N LEU A 801 -124.63 25.83 -4.30
CA LEU A 801 -125.50 24.68 -4.04
C LEU A 801 -126.49 24.96 -2.90
N MET A 802 -126.02 25.45 -1.76
CA MET A 802 -126.89 25.82 -0.62
C MET A 802 -127.89 26.92 -0.98
N ALA A 803 -127.50 27.90 -1.80
CA ALA A 803 -128.41 28.95 -2.27
C ALA A 803 -129.51 28.42 -3.22
N VAL A 804 -129.17 27.45 -4.08
CA VAL A 804 -130.14 26.77 -4.96
C VAL A 804 -131.07 25.86 -4.15
N GLU A 805 -130.53 25.09 -3.21
CA GLU A 805 -131.29 24.19 -2.33
C GLU A 805 -132.26 24.94 -1.43
N SER A 806 -131.82 26.04 -0.80
CA SER A 806 -132.68 26.92 -0.01
C SER A 806 -133.82 27.53 -0.85
N LYS A 807 -133.52 27.94 -2.09
CA LYS A 807 -134.53 28.48 -3.02
C LYS A 807 -135.54 27.40 -3.46
N ALA A 808 -135.09 26.17 -3.69
CA ALA A 808 -135.98 25.04 -3.99
C ALA A 808 -136.88 24.71 -2.80
N GLN A 809 -136.35 24.70 -1.57
CA GLN A 809 -137.14 24.49 -0.35
C GLN A 809 -138.19 25.60 -0.16
N GLN A 810 -137.86 26.87 -0.42
CA GLN A 810 -138.84 27.96 -0.42
C GLN A 810 -139.97 27.75 -1.45
N GLN A 811 -139.65 27.31 -2.66
CA GLN A 811 -140.67 27.00 -3.68
C GLN A 811 -141.57 25.84 -3.25
N ILE A 812 -141.00 24.74 -2.73
CA ILE A 812 -141.76 23.58 -2.22
C ILE A 812 -142.71 23.98 -1.08
N THR A 813 -142.27 24.87 -0.18
CA THR A 813 -143.11 25.39 0.91
C THR A 813 -144.28 26.25 0.38
N GLU A 814 -144.03 27.12 -0.60
CA GLU A 814 -145.07 27.96 -1.19
C GLU A 814 -146.08 27.16 -2.04
N GLU A 815 -145.62 26.17 -2.82
CA GLU A 815 -146.52 25.27 -3.56
C GLU A 815 -147.42 24.46 -2.62
N ARG A 816 -146.88 23.94 -1.51
CA ARG A 816 -147.69 23.30 -0.45
C ARG A 816 -148.75 24.25 0.10
N ARG A 817 -148.38 25.51 0.38
CA ARG A 817 -149.31 26.54 0.89
C ARG A 817 -150.43 26.85 -0.10
N GLN A 818 -150.13 26.91 -1.40
CA GLN A 818 -151.14 27.13 -2.45
C GLN A 818 -152.05 25.91 -2.66
N ALA A 819 -151.51 24.69 -2.59
CA ALA A 819 -152.31 23.47 -2.67
C ALA A 819 -153.28 23.37 -1.48
N GLN A 820 -152.80 23.65 -0.26
CA GLN A 820 -153.61 23.60 0.96
C GLN A 820 -154.73 24.66 0.95
N LYS A 821 -154.47 25.86 0.41
CA LYS A 821 -155.50 26.90 0.21
C LYS A 821 -156.60 26.43 -0.76
N LYS A 822 -156.25 25.79 -1.88
CA LYS A 822 -157.22 25.23 -2.83
C LYS A 822 -158.07 24.11 -2.23
N VAL A 823 -157.53 23.32 -1.30
CA VAL A 823 -158.31 22.31 -0.56
C VAL A 823 -159.34 22.98 0.34
N GLN A 824 -158.98 24.05 1.08
CA GLN A 824 -159.96 24.79 1.88
C GLN A 824 -161.04 25.47 1.02
N GLU A 825 -160.66 26.07 -0.11
CA GLU A 825 -161.62 26.64 -1.08
C GLU A 825 -162.61 25.59 -1.59
N LEU A 826 -162.14 24.37 -1.88
CA LEU A 826 -163.00 23.28 -2.36
C LEU A 826 -163.88 22.69 -1.24
N LEU A 827 -163.40 22.63 0.00
CA LEU A 827 -164.20 22.22 1.16
C LEU A 827 -165.31 23.23 1.48
N SER A 828 -165.02 24.54 1.44
CA SER A 828 -166.03 25.60 1.59
C SER A 828 -167.11 25.51 0.52
N VAL A 829 -166.75 25.40 -0.76
CA VAL A 829 -167.74 25.23 -1.85
C VAL A 829 -168.55 23.94 -1.68
N ALA A 830 -167.94 22.86 -1.18
CA ALA A 830 -168.64 21.61 -0.92
C ALA A 830 -169.50 21.61 0.37
N TYR A 831 -169.21 22.48 1.33
CA TYR A 831 -170.06 22.76 2.48
C TYR A 831 -171.34 23.46 2.01
N ASP A 832 -171.19 24.61 1.34
CA ASP A 832 -172.29 25.41 0.79
C ASP A 832 -173.21 24.59 -0.12
N SER A 833 -172.63 23.70 -0.93
CA SER A 833 -173.35 22.92 -1.95
C SER A 833 -173.97 21.62 -1.42
N ILE A 834 -173.42 21.02 -0.36
CA ILE A 834 -173.80 19.67 0.10
C ILE A 834 -173.85 19.59 1.62
N GLY A 835 -172.80 20.00 2.33
CA GLY A 835 -172.70 19.90 3.80
C GLY A 835 -173.89 20.51 4.55
N VAL A 836 -174.36 21.68 4.12
CA VAL A 836 -175.55 22.37 4.66
C VAL A 836 -176.83 21.51 4.55
N PHE A 837 -176.99 20.72 3.48
CA PHE A 837 -178.16 19.85 3.30
C PHE A 837 -178.15 18.61 4.21
N TYR A 838 -176.97 18.17 4.67
CA TYR A 838 -176.82 17.01 5.56
C TYR A 838 -176.52 17.40 7.02
N GLY A 839 -176.67 18.68 7.37
CA GLY A 839 -176.59 19.17 8.74
C GLY A 839 -175.20 19.14 9.35
N ALA A 840 -174.15 19.23 8.53
CA ALA A 840 -172.80 19.44 9.03
C ALA A 840 -172.59 20.88 9.51
N ASP A 841 -171.63 21.11 10.40
CA ASP A 841 -171.25 22.44 10.88
C ASP A 841 -170.06 22.99 10.06
N GLU A 842 -170.11 24.27 9.69
CA GLU A 842 -169.06 24.96 8.91
C GLU A 842 -167.69 24.88 9.60
N SER A 843 -167.67 24.89 10.94
CA SER A 843 -166.45 24.87 11.75
C SER A 843 -165.79 23.48 11.84
N GLU A 844 -166.51 22.41 11.47
CA GLU A 844 -166.03 21.01 11.51
C GLU A 844 -166.00 20.35 10.11
N TYR A 845 -166.22 21.10 9.02
CA TYR A 845 -166.33 20.54 7.66
C TYR A 845 -164.97 20.26 6.99
N ASP A 846 -164.35 19.16 7.40
CA ASP A 846 -163.10 18.66 6.82
C ASP A 846 -163.28 17.68 5.64
N ILE A 847 -162.18 17.01 5.25
CA ILE A 847 -162.14 16.05 4.13
C ILE A 847 -162.97 14.78 4.43
N GLU A 848 -163.12 14.39 5.70
CA GLU A 848 -163.94 13.25 6.09
C GLU A 848 -165.42 13.65 6.17
N ALA A 849 -165.74 14.82 6.72
CA ALA A 849 -167.09 15.40 6.71
C ALA A 849 -167.63 15.61 5.28
N TYR A 850 -166.79 16.05 4.35
CA TYR A 850 -167.11 16.13 2.92
C TYR A 850 -167.43 14.76 2.29
N GLN A 851 -166.61 13.74 2.56
CA GLN A 851 -166.85 12.37 2.07
C GLN A 851 -168.13 11.77 2.66
N GLN A 852 -168.38 11.99 3.94
CA GLN A 852 -169.61 11.61 4.64
C GLN A 852 -170.84 12.25 3.98
N SER A 853 -170.76 13.56 3.68
CA SER A 853 -171.86 14.32 3.07
C SER A 853 -172.15 13.90 1.63
N ILE A 854 -171.11 13.64 0.82
CA ILE A 854 -171.28 13.03 -0.52
C ILE A 854 -171.89 11.63 -0.44
N LYS A 855 -171.52 10.84 0.57
CA LYS A 855 -172.07 9.49 0.77
C LYS A 855 -173.56 9.54 1.09
N SER A 856 -173.98 10.40 2.04
CA SER A 856 -175.39 10.62 2.35
C SER A 856 -176.18 11.16 1.15
N ALA A 857 -175.62 12.12 0.40
CA ALA A 857 -176.23 12.63 -0.83
C ALA A 857 -176.44 11.54 -1.89
N ARG A 858 -175.51 10.58 -1.99
CA ARG A 858 -175.63 9.43 -2.89
C ARG A 858 -176.69 8.45 -2.40
N GLU A 859 -176.73 8.15 -1.11
CA GLU A 859 -177.75 7.27 -0.51
C GLU A 859 -179.17 7.84 -0.68
N ASP A 860 -179.36 9.16 -0.56
CA ASP A 860 -180.66 9.82 -0.79
C ASP A 860 -181.02 9.92 -2.28
N LEU A 861 -180.05 10.11 -3.19
CA LEU A 861 -180.29 10.00 -4.64
C LEU A 861 -180.70 8.58 -5.06
N ASP A 862 -180.11 7.53 -4.47
CA ASP A 862 -180.50 6.15 -4.75
C ASP A 862 -181.85 5.77 -4.10
N LYS A 863 -182.23 6.35 -2.94
CA LYS A 863 -183.61 6.28 -2.41
C LYS A 863 -184.60 6.98 -3.35
N LEU A 864 -184.26 8.15 -3.90
CA LEU A 864 -185.12 8.89 -4.81
C LEU A 864 -185.32 8.15 -6.14
N ARG A 865 -184.28 7.47 -6.65
CA ARG A 865 -184.38 6.50 -7.75
C ARG A 865 -185.27 5.30 -7.43
N TYR A 866 -185.19 4.76 -6.21
CA TYR A 866 -186.06 3.67 -5.77
C TYR A 866 -187.54 4.08 -5.86
N PHE A 867 -187.92 5.22 -5.29
CA PHE A 867 -189.29 5.75 -5.41
C PHE A 867 -189.72 6.02 -6.86
N GLN A 868 -188.85 6.58 -7.70
CA GLN A 868 -189.14 6.75 -9.13
C GLN A 868 -189.39 5.39 -9.83
N SER A 869 -188.64 4.34 -9.46
CA SER A 869 -188.81 2.98 -10.01
C SER A 869 -190.05 2.24 -9.50
N GLU A 870 -190.57 2.57 -8.31
CA GLU A 870 -191.86 2.06 -7.85
C GLU A 870 -193.04 2.74 -8.56
N SER A 871 -192.95 4.05 -8.77
CA SER A 871 -194.01 4.86 -9.41
C SER A 871 -194.28 4.52 -10.89
N THR A 872 -193.52 3.60 -11.49
CA THR A 872 -193.58 3.24 -12.91
C THR A 872 -194.08 1.80 -13.19
N LYS A 873 -194.77 1.16 -12.23
CA LYS A 873 -195.41 -0.17 -12.39
C LYS A 873 -196.95 -0.11 -12.51
N PRO A 874 -197.53 -0.03 -13.72
CA PRO A 874 -198.98 -0.20 -13.92
C PRO A 874 -199.40 -1.69 -13.95
N VAL A 875 -200.51 -2.01 -13.31
CA VAL A 875 -201.18 -3.33 -13.38
C VAL A 875 -202.46 -3.22 -14.24
N GLN A 876 -202.79 -4.30 -14.96
CA GLN A 876 -203.76 -4.33 -16.07
C GLN A 876 -205.24 -4.22 -15.63
N LYS A 877 -206.11 -3.69 -16.53
CA LYS A 877 -207.19 -4.46 -17.22
C LYS A 877 -208.19 -3.57 -18.00
N GLN A 878 -208.00 -3.47 -19.33
CA GLN A 878 -208.98 -3.94 -20.33
C GLN A 878 -208.30 -4.03 -21.71
#